data_AF-A0A957E9M1-F1
#
_entry.id   AF-A0A957E9M1-F1
#
_cell.length_a   1.000
_cell.length_b   1.000
_cell.length_c   1.000
_cell.angle_alpha   90.00
_cell.angle_beta   90.00
_cell.angle_gamma   90.00
#
_symmetry.space_group_name_H-M   'P 1'
#
loop_
_entity.id
_entity.type
_entity.pdbx_description
1 polymer ?
#
loop_
_entity_poly.entity_id
_entity_poly.type
_entity_poly.pdbx_seq_one_letter_code
_entity_poly.pdbx_strand_id
1 'polypeptide(L)'
;TNFHQAELLQSLLQRMTRLETAVAEMAGKPPDPVPSTPPLDLPIPTPVSPQPIITPPDKKPRQPATIAQTPPQQTATLPEPTSAALLLEQSDESPPEKTWRDALPENIWRGDFWFNKIGLGLLLLALAFLFNYAIDQGWIGPAVRVAFGLILGTALLGIGYRTAQKRPNFGQALQGGGIVAYYITGFAAFRLYSLVSFPVAFGFMLLVTVLAFILSLRQKEAMFSLIGGLGGLATPFLLNTGQNNYVGFILYICLICGSLVLIYFFKGWRVLLWLANVSGWIILAGVMLFAGLGYSKVITAETATLQGSILFGLLFFWGLPVLRQLDRAKRPDRLPPVQFGIFDGYLARTRLTLRETSRLTIAFNPLIALGLTQALWWIPETSHGLIALGAALLFALVAVGISTKPDHDKLWYVHGFTAVLLFTIALVQLLDGNWLFLALALEAIALHVGTRHLKYISLEVMAHLLSLAVTVMLFDRLLIRFHPEQWTPIFNLSSLLDLLIIGLWFALTYFLQTKKMSFFQPVYWLIAHLALILWWQREPEPYNVPGLVTAILGILAIFFHWDSRRQKHSWQRWVPHLLSLVVTIMLFDQLWFGRSETAVFNLLALFNLIIIGLLFASSYLFKDQGQMQVRLFYRLVCHAALLNWFWREFDQLSGQGIVTLVWGIYALILLAISLKYQSYYLRLVALGTLFLLVGKLFLVDLATVETIWRILLFAGFGGLFLFLSYYYRSWLHLPEHAN
;
A
#
# COMPACT_ATOMS: atom_id res chain seq x y z
N THR A 1 46.15 -9.89 27.87
CA THR A 1 44.82 -9.41 27.41
C THR A 1 44.31 -8.19 28.18
N ASN A 2 44.63 -7.98 29.48
CA ASN A 2 44.12 -6.81 30.22
C ASN A 2 44.88 -5.47 30.02
N PHE A 3 46.13 -5.48 29.56
CA PHE A 3 46.91 -4.23 29.42
C PHE A 3 46.45 -3.38 28.21
N HIS A 4 46.09 -4.03 27.11
CA HIS A 4 45.70 -3.33 25.88
C HIS A 4 44.29 -2.72 25.96
N GLN A 5 43.40 -3.32 26.76
CA GLN A 5 42.07 -2.74 27.02
C GLN A 5 42.15 -1.49 27.91
N ALA A 6 43.11 -1.43 28.83
CA ALA A 6 43.33 -0.26 29.68
C ALA A 6 43.89 0.94 28.89
N GLU A 7 44.83 0.70 27.97
CA GLU A 7 45.33 1.75 27.05
C GLU A 7 44.23 2.25 26.12
N LEU A 8 43.39 1.35 25.60
CA LEU A 8 42.30 1.73 24.71
C LEU A 8 41.25 2.58 25.46
N LEU A 9 40.92 2.22 26.70
CA LEU A 9 40.02 2.99 27.54
C LEU A 9 40.58 4.39 27.88
N GLN A 10 41.88 4.48 28.21
CA GLN A 10 42.54 5.78 28.44
C GLN A 10 42.56 6.65 27.19
N SER A 11 42.79 6.06 26.01
CA SER A 11 42.79 6.79 24.74
C SER A 11 41.40 7.35 24.39
N LEU A 12 40.34 6.60 24.71
CA LEU A 12 38.96 7.00 24.47
C LEU A 12 38.53 8.10 25.44
N LEU A 13 38.91 7.99 26.72
CA LEU A 13 38.63 9.02 27.71
C LEU A 13 39.33 10.34 27.34
N GLN A 14 40.60 10.29 26.92
CA GLN A 14 41.31 11.50 26.46
C GLN A 14 40.66 12.14 25.23
N ARG A 15 40.13 11.34 24.29
CA ARG A 15 39.41 11.86 23.12
C ARG A 15 38.09 12.51 23.50
N MET A 16 37.32 11.92 24.42
CA MET A 16 36.08 12.52 24.90
C MET A 16 36.34 13.84 25.61
N THR A 17 37.34 13.91 26.50
CA THR A 17 37.66 15.16 27.21
C THR A 17 38.05 16.26 26.22
N ARG A 18 38.86 15.95 25.19
CA ARG A 18 39.22 16.94 24.14
C ARG A 18 38.00 17.43 23.35
N LEU A 19 37.04 16.56 23.07
CA LEU A 19 35.81 16.94 22.39
C LEU A 19 34.92 17.82 23.27
N GLU A 20 34.82 17.51 24.57
CA GLU A 20 34.09 18.34 25.53
C GLU A 20 34.73 19.72 25.68
N THR A 21 36.07 19.81 25.72
CA THR A 21 36.76 21.11 25.76
C THR A 21 36.54 21.90 24.47
N ALA A 22 36.62 21.27 23.30
CA ALA A 22 36.39 21.93 22.02
C ALA A 22 34.93 22.42 21.86
N VAL A 23 33.96 21.67 22.37
CA VAL A 23 32.54 22.07 22.39
C VAL A 23 32.32 23.23 23.37
N ALA A 24 32.95 23.22 24.54
CA ALA A 24 32.90 24.32 25.49
C ALA A 24 33.54 25.60 24.91
N GLU A 25 34.63 25.47 24.14
CA GLU A 25 35.29 26.58 23.45
C GLU A 25 34.42 27.18 22.33
N MET A 26 33.68 26.33 21.60
CA MET A 26 32.68 26.78 20.62
C MET A 26 31.46 27.43 21.28
N ALA A 27 31.05 26.98 22.45
CA ALA A 27 29.91 27.55 23.18
C ALA A 27 30.24 28.87 23.90
N GLY A 28 31.52 29.15 24.17
CA GLY A 28 31.98 30.35 24.89
C GLY A 28 32.26 31.58 24.03
N LYS A 29 32.16 31.47 22.69
CA LYS A 29 32.47 32.59 21.79
C LYS A 29 31.17 33.32 21.39
N PRO A 30 30.98 34.61 21.75
CA PRO A 30 29.86 35.38 21.23
C PRO A 30 30.00 35.52 19.70
N PRO A 31 28.91 35.38 18.93
CA PRO A 31 28.97 35.48 17.48
C PRO A 31 29.32 36.91 17.04
N ASP A 32 30.25 37.03 16.09
CA ASP A 32 30.54 38.28 15.39
C ASP A 32 29.25 38.85 14.75
N PRO A 33 29.08 40.19 14.67
CA PRO A 33 27.89 40.79 14.07
C PRO A 33 27.81 40.47 12.58
N VAL A 34 26.82 39.69 12.20
CA VAL A 34 26.47 39.35 10.81
C VAL A 34 25.77 40.55 10.14
N PRO A 35 26.11 40.92 8.90
CA PRO A 35 25.42 41.99 8.17
C PRO A 35 23.95 41.62 7.93
N SER A 36 23.06 42.58 8.17
CA SER A 36 21.61 42.47 8.01
C SER A 36 21.18 42.14 6.58
N THR A 37 20.59 40.96 6.37
CA THR A 37 19.73 40.62 5.23
C THR A 37 18.25 40.62 5.67
N PRO A 38 17.32 41.10 4.82
CA PRO A 38 15.90 41.26 5.17
C PRO A 38 15.13 39.91 5.17
N PRO A 39 13.96 39.85 5.85
CA PRO A 39 13.41 38.61 6.36
C PRO A 39 12.57 37.83 5.32
N LEU A 40 12.70 36.50 5.36
CA LEU A 40 11.83 35.56 4.66
C LEU A 40 11.00 34.81 5.71
N ASP A 41 9.71 35.15 5.74
CA ASP A 41 8.68 34.48 6.53
C ASP A 41 8.47 33.04 6.03
N LEU A 42 8.59 32.08 6.94
CA LEU A 42 8.12 30.71 6.76
C LEU A 42 7.13 30.36 7.87
N PRO A 43 5.91 29.89 7.54
CA PRO A 43 5.10 29.11 8.46
C PRO A 43 5.08 27.61 8.08
N ILE A 44 5.65 26.83 9.01
CA ILE A 44 5.27 25.52 9.57
C ILE A 44 4.05 24.77 8.96
N PRO A 45 4.14 23.43 8.75
CA PRO A 45 3.06 22.60 8.19
C PRO A 45 2.11 21.98 9.23
N THR A 46 0.81 21.89 8.94
CA THR A 46 -0.18 20.94 9.52
C THR A 46 -1.48 20.99 8.69
N PRO A 47 -2.45 20.04 8.81
CA PRO A 47 -2.41 18.59 8.63
C PRO A 47 -3.45 18.11 7.58
N VAL A 48 -3.17 17.01 6.85
CA VAL A 48 -4.09 16.46 5.82
C VAL A 48 -5.00 15.37 6.39
N SER A 49 -6.31 15.49 6.14
CA SER A 49 -7.31 14.40 6.27
C SER A 49 -8.48 14.62 5.27
N PRO A 50 -9.29 13.61 4.92
CA PRO A 50 -9.05 12.81 3.70
C PRO A 50 -10.24 12.69 2.71
N GLN A 51 -9.90 12.32 1.46
CA GLN A 51 -10.69 11.52 0.47
C GLN A 51 -11.88 12.19 -0.28
N PRO A 52 -12.16 11.81 -1.56
CA PRO A 52 -12.76 10.50 -1.90
C PRO A 52 -12.22 9.74 -3.13
N ILE A 53 -12.32 8.42 -3.00
CA ILE A 53 -12.14 7.39 -4.02
C ILE A 53 -13.33 7.40 -5.00
N ILE A 54 -13.05 7.34 -6.31
CA ILE A 54 -14.02 6.92 -7.33
C ILE A 54 -13.44 5.74 -8.12
N THR A 55 -14.16 4.63 -8.07
CA THR A 55 -13.98 3.36 -8.78
C THR A 55 -14.18 3.47 -10.30
N PRO A 56 -13.51 2.63 -11.11
CA PRO A 56 -14.01 2.26 -12.44
C PRO A 56 -14.75 0.90 -12.46
N PRO A 57 -15.63 0.67 -13.46
CA PRO A 57 -16.54 -0.47 -13.51
C PRO A 57 -15.98 -1.70 -14.29
N ASP A 58 -16.64 -2.83 -14.02
CA ASP A 58 -16.56 -4.14 -14.66
C ASP A 58 -16.48 -4.13 -16.21
N LYS A 59 -15.66 -5.05 -16.76
CA LYS A 59 -16.08 -5.88 -17.92
C LYS A 59 -15.44 -7.28 -17.88
N LYS A 60 -16.31 -8.25 -18.13
CA LYS A 60 -16.21 -9.71 -18.02
C LYS A 60 -15.50 -10.39 -19.23
N PRO A 61 -15.31 -11.72 -19.22
CA PRO A 61 -14.15 -12.42 -19.79
C PRO A 61 -14.35 -12.99 -21.20
N ARG A 62 -13.24 -13.30 -21.88
CA ARG A 62 -13.24 -14.18 -23.06
C ARG A 62 -12.46 -15.47 -22.74
N GLN A 63 -13.17 -16.60 -22.79
CA GLN A 63 -12.60 -17.96 -22.74
C GLN A 63 -12.27 -18.45 -24.17
N PRO A 64 -11.48 -19.54 -24.30
CA PRO A 64 -10.61 -19.81 -25.45
C PRO A 64 -11.23 -20.75 -26.49
N ALA A 65 -10.68 -20.73 -27.71
CA ALA A 65 -10.93 -21.74 -28.72
C ALA A 65 -10.07 -23.00 -28.46
N THR A 66 -10.73 -24.15 -28.41
CA THR A 66 -10.13 -25.49 -28.49
C THR A 66 -10.16 -25.99 -29.94
N ILE A 67 -9.13 -26.76 -30.29
CA ILE A 67 -8.82 -27.35 -31.59
C ILE A 67 -9.79 -28.49 -31.96
N ALA A 68 -9.93 -28.67 -33.27
CA ALA A 68 -10.61 -29.69 -34.05
C ALA A 68 -10.57 -31.16 -33.55
N GLN A 69 -11.64 -31.89 -33.86
CA GLN A 69 -11.65 -33.31 -34.23
C GLN A 69 -12.55 -33.51 -35.48
N THR A 70 -12.12 -34.39 -36.38
CA THR A 70 -12.56 -34.63 -37.77
C THR A 70 -13.54 -35.86 -37.87
N PRO A 71 -13.94 -36.36 -39.06
CA PRO A 71 -15.18 -36.27 -39.87
C PRO A 71 -16.11 -37.54 -39.75
N PRO A 72 -17.02 -37.98 -40.68
CA PRO A 72 -17.58 -37.41 -41.92
C PRO A 72 -19.14 -37.49 -42.10
N GLN A 73 -19.65 -36.63 -42.99
CA GLN A 73 -20.75 -36.80 -43.97
C GLN A 73 -22.15 -37.31 -43.54
N GLN A 74 -23.17 -36.46 -43.71
CA GLN A 74 -24.40 -36.84 -44.42
C GLN A 74 -25.10 -35.62 -45.01
N THR A 75 -25.30 -35.66 -46.33
CA THR A 75 -26.05 -34.71 -47.13
C THR A 75 -27.54 -34.76 -46.76
N ALA A 76 -28.12 -33.64 -46.37
CA ALA A 76 -29.57 -33.44 -46.41
C ALA A 76 -29.88 -32.01 -46.86
N THR A 77 -30.54 -31.95 -48.00
CA THR A 77 -31.17 -30.84 -48.73
C THR A 77 -31.62 -29.63 -47.88
N LEU A 78 -31.20 -28.44 -48.32
CA LEU A 78 -31.69 -27.12 -47.85
C LEU A 78 -33.07 -26.80 -48.45
N PRO A 79 -34.06 -26.34 -47.66
CA PRO A 79 -35.11 -25.44 -48.12
C PRO A 79 -34.59 -23.98 -48.11
N GLU A 80 -35.08 -23.18 -49.06
CA GLU A 80 -34.69 -21.79 -49.34
C GLU A 80 -34.67 -20.85 -48.11
N PRO A 81 -33.69 -19.92 -48.03
CA PRO A 81 -33.57 -18.96 -46.93
C PRO A 81 -34.31 -17.64 -47.26
N THR A 82 -35.60 -17.66 -47.58
CA THR A 82 -36.33 -16.40 -47.89
C THR A 82 -36.72 -15.60 -46.64
N SER A 83 -36.53 -16.13 -45.43
CA SER A 83 -36.74 -15.38 -44.17
C SER A 83 -35.46 -14.98 -43.43
N ALA A 84 -34.28 -15.48 -43.82
CA ALA A 84 -33.03 -15.12 -43.15
C ALA A 84 -32.39 -13.85 -43.71
N ALA A 85 -32.60 -13.53 -44.99
CA ALA A 85 -32.05 -12.32 -45.61
C ALA A 85 -32.69 -11.03 -45.04
N LEU A 86 -33.99 -11.03 -44.77
CA LEU A 86 -34.69 -9.87 -44.19
C LEU A 86 -34.35 -9.59 -42.71
N LEU A 87 -33.81 -10.58 -42.00
CA LEU A 87 -33.37 -10.42 -40.60
C LEU A 87 -31.89 -10.05 -40.47
N LEU A 88 -31.07 -10.29 -41.51
CA LEU A 88 -29.65 -9.93 -41.52
C LEU A 88 -29.41 -8.48 -41.98
N GLU A 89 -30.36 -7.88 -42.69
CA GLU A 89 -30.26 -6.50 -43.18
C GLU A 89 -30.66 -5.45 -42.11
N GLN A 90 -31.10 -5.89 -40.92
CA GLN A 90 -31.38 -5.02 -39.76
C GLN A 90 -30.29 -5.04 -38.68
N SER A 91 -29.13 -5.65 -38.93
CA SER A 91 -28.10 -5.83 -37.89
C SER A 91 -26.70 -5.34 -38.26
N ASP A 92 -26.58 -4.34 -39.14
CA ASP A 92 -25.29 -3.73 -39.51
C ASP A 92 -25.26 -2.18 -39.36
N GLU A 93 -25.98 -1.65 -38.38
CA GLU A 93 -25.52 -0.44 -37.68
C GLU A 93 -24.90 -0.85 -36.35
N SER A 94 -23.60 -1.11 -36.36
CA SER A 94 -22.81 -1.07 -35.14
C SER A 94 -23.06 0.29 -34.46
N PRO A 95 -23.56 0.32 -33.20
CA PRO A 95 -23.80 1.59 -32.51
C PRO A 95 -22.48 2.36 -32.46
N PRO A 96 -22.50 3.70 -32.64
CA PRO A 96 -21.30 4.51 -32.65
C PRO A 96 -20.44 4.16 -31.42
N GLU A 97 -19.13 3.97 -31.65
CA GLU A 97 -18.17 3.60 -30.62
C GLU A 97 -18.30 4.58 -29.45
N LYS A 98 -18.91 4.12 -28.35
CA LYS A 98 -19.15 4.96 -27.17
C LYS A 98 -17.82 5.52 -26.70
N THR A 99 -17.67 6.83 -26.85
CA THR A 99 -16.47 7.55 -26.44
C THR A 99 -16.42 7.56 -24.91
N TRP A 100 -15.25 7.78 -24.28
CA TRP A 100 -15.14 8.00 -22.82
C TRP A 100 -16.09 9.09 -22.29
N ARG A 101 -16.62 9.93 -23.19
CA ARG A 101 -17.67 10.93 -22.95
C ARG A 101 -19.05 10.33 -22.62
N ASP A 102 -19.39 9.16 -23.16
CA ASP A 102 -20.69 8.51 -22.98
C ASP A 102 -20.74 7.59 -21.75
N ALA A 103 -19.60 7.39 -21.08
CA ALA A 103 -19.49 6.62 -19.84
C ALA A 103 -19.82 7.44 -18.58
N LEU A 104 -19.81 8.77 -18.70
CA LEU A 104 -20.19 9.69 -17.64
C LEU A 104 -21.67 10.03 -17.81
N PRO A 105 -22.49 10.00 -16.73
CA PRO A 105 -23.87 10.44 -16.83
C PRO A 105 -23.90 11.87 -17.38
N GLU A 106 -24.83 12.13 -18.30
CA GLU A 106 -24.93 13.36 -19.12
C GLU A 106 -24.96 14.65 -18.27
N ASN A 107 -25.37 14.52 -17.00
CA ASN A 107 -25.41 15.57 -16.00
C ASN A 107 -24.03 16.06 -15.49
N ILE A 108 -22.94 15.28 -15.64
CA ILE A 108 -21.58 15.68 -15.21
C ILE A 108 -21.01 16.82 -16.07
N TRP A 109 -21.51 16.97 -17.30
CA TRP A 109 -21.10 18.03 -18.22
C TRP A 109 -21.91 19.31 -18.05
N ARG A 110 -22.92 19.31 -17.18
CA ARG A 110 -23.78 20.47 -16.92
C ARG A 110 -23.27 21.26 -15.72
N GLY A 111 -23.18 22.58 -15.87
CA GLY A 111 -22.69 23.48 -14.82
C GLY A 111 -23.56 23.45 -13.55
N ASP A 112 -24.88 23.33 -13.68
CA ASP A 112 -25.85 23.29 -12.56
C ASP A 112 -25.57 22.16 -11.55
N PHE A 113 -25.15 21.00 -12.04
CA PHE A 113 -24.83 19.83 -11.21
C PHE A 113 -23.64 20.11 -10.29
N TRP A 114 -22.55 20.64 -10.84
CA TRP A 114 -21.36 20.97 -10.06
C TRP A 114 -21.57 22.17 -9.17
N PHE A 115 -22.31 23.19 -9.61
CA PHE A 115 -22.66 24.34 -8.78
C PHE A 115 -23.48 23.96 -7.55
N ASN A 116 -24.45 23.03 -7.66
CA ASN A 116 -25.22 22.54 -6.51
C ASN A 116 -24.33 21.81 -5.49
N LYS A 117 -23.50 20.86 -5.98
CA LYS A 117 -22.65 20.04 -5.10
C LYS A 117 -21.57 20.85 -4.41
N ILE A 118 -20.93 21.76 -5.15
CA ILE A 118 -19.94 22.69 -4.59
C ILE A 118 -20.63 23.65 -3.61
N GLY A 119 -21.78 24.23 -3.98
CA GLY A 119 -22.53 25.15 -3.12
C GLY A 119 -22.97 24.53 -1.78
N LEU A 120 -23.54 23.33 -1.80
CA LEU A 120 -23.94 22.60 -0.58
C LEU A 120 -22.72 22.24 0.27
N GLY A 121 -21.61 21.81 -0.34
CA GLY A 121 -20.38 21.50 0.38
C GLY A 121 -19.81 22.72 1.10
N LEU A 122 -19.79 23.88 0.43
CA LEU A 122 -19.31 25.13 1.00
C LEU A 122 -20.21 25.66 2.14
N LEU A 123 -21.53 25.50 2.05
CA LEU A 123 -22.46 25.89 3.13
C LEU A 123 -22.35 25.00 4.37
N LEU A 124 -22.21 23.68 4.19
CA LEU A 124 -21.98 22.78 5.32
C LEU A 124 -20.66 23.13 6.03
N LEU A 125 -19.63 23.51 5.27
CA LEU A 125 -18.35 23.95 5.80
C LEU A 125 -18.49 25.27 6.58
N ALA A 126 -19.26 26.23 6.05
CA ALA A 126 -19.58 27.48 6.77
C ALA A 126 -20.34 27.23 8.08
N LEU A 127 -21.33 26.32 8.09
CA LEU A 127 -22.05 25.96 9.30
C LEU A 127 -21.16 25.29 10.35
N ALA A 128 -20.25 24.40 9.93
CA ALA A 128 -19.28 23.77 10.82
C ALA A 128 -18.34 24.80 11.46
N PHE A 129 -17.84 25.75 10.68
CA PHE A 129 -17.02 26.83 11.20
C PHE A 129 -17.82 27.80 12.10
N LEU A 130 -19.09 28.07 11.81
CA LEU A 130 -19.96 28.90 12.66
C LEU A 130 -20.22 28.23 14.01
N PHE A 131 -20.45 26.91 14.02
CA PHE A 131 -20.59 26.15 15.26
C PHE A 131 -19.30 26.21 16.10
N ASN A 132 -18.14 26.09 15.47
CA ASN A 132 -16.85 26.26 16.15
C ASN A 132 -16.68 27.69 16.69
N TYR A 133 -17.06 28.70 15.90
CA TYR A 133 -17.04 30.09 16.34
C TYR A 133 -17.95 30.33 17.56
N ALA A 134 -19.16 29.78 17.59
CA ALA A 134 -20.06 29.88 18.75
C ALA A 134 -19.49 29.20 20.01
N ILE A 135 -18.71 28.13 19.83
CA ILE A 135 -17.94 27.48 20.89
C ILE A 135 -16.84 28.41 21.42
N ASP A 136 -16.11 29.06 20.52
CA ASP A 136 -15.00 29.96 20.85
C ASP A 136 -15.49 31.25 21.56
N GLN A 137 -16.69 31.74 21.20
CA GLN A 137 -17.34 32.89 21.84
C GLN A 137 -18.03 32.55 23.19
N GLY A 138 -18.02 31.28 23.62
CA GLY A 138 -18.57 30.85 24.91
C GLY A 138 -20.09 30.73 24.98
N TRP A 139 -20.83 30.84 23.86
CA TRP A 139 -22.30 30.79 23.84
C TRP A 139 -22.87 29.42 24.24
N ILE A 140 -22.10 28.35 24.03
CA ILE A 140 -22.49 26.99 24.37
C ILE A 140 -21.49 26.46 25.40
N GLY A 141 -21.88 26.35 26.67
CA GLY A 141 -20.99 25.87 27.74
C GLY A 141 -20.70 24.35 27.68
N PRO A 142 -19.59 23.85 28.28
CA PRO A 142 -19.19 22.44 28.20
C PRO A 142 -20.25 21.43 28.68
N ALA A 143 -20.94 21.73 29.78
CA ALA A 143 -21.99 20.86 30.32
C ALA A 143 -23.18 20.71 29.36
N VAL A 144 -23.58 21.79 28.68
CA VAL A 144 -24.65 21.79 27.67
C VAL A 144 -24.26 20.95 26.46
N ARG A 145 -22.98 21.01 26.03
CA ARG A 145 -22.45 20.19 24.93
C ARG A 145 -22.54 18.69 25.26
N VAL A 146 -22.16 18.31 26.47
CA VAL A 146 -22.26 16.91 26.94
C VAL A 146 -23.72 16.47 27.07
N ALA A 147 -24.60 17.29 27.65
CA ALA A 147 -26.02 16.99 27.75
C ALA A 147 -26.67 16.80 26.37
N PHE A 148 -26.35 17.66 25.40
CA PHE A 148 -26.81 17.52 24.02
C PHE A 148 -26.32 16.21 23.39
N GLY A 149 -25.07 15.83 23.62
CA GLY A 149 -24.51 14.55 23.18
C GLY A 149 -25.25 13.34 23.76
N LEU A 150 -25.56 13.35 25.06
CA LEU A 150 -26.32 12.28 25.71
C LEU A 150 -27.77 12.19 25.20
N ILE A 151 -28.46 13.33 25.08
CA ILE A 151 -29.83 13.39 24.56
C ILE A 151 -29.86 12.89 23.12
N LEU A 152 -28.93 13.35 22.28
CA LEU A 152 -28.81 12.93 20.90
C LEU A 152 -28.54 11.42 20.80
N GLY A 153 -27.57 10.90 21.57
CA GLY A 153 -27.26 9.47 21.59
C GLY A 153 -28.46 8.61 21.99
N THR A 154 -29.19 9.03 23.04
CA THR A 154 -30.41 8.36 23.51
C THR A 154 -31.53 8.40 22.46
N ALA A 155 -31.76 9.57 21.86
CA ALA A 155 -32.78 9.76 20.83
C ALA A 155 -32.48 8.89 19.59
N LEU A 156 -31.22 8.86 19.15
CA LEU A 156 -30.80 8.03 18.02
C LEU A 156 -30.98 6.53 18.30
N LEU A 157 -30.65 6.06 19.50
CA LEU A 157 -30.89 4.68 19.90
C LEU A 157 -32.40 4.36 19.97
N GLY A 158 -33.20 5.21 20.60
CA GLY A 158 -34.64 4.98 20.76
C GLY A 158 -35.42 5.02 19.44
N ILE A 159 -35.19 6.07 18.65
CA ILE A 159 -35.79 6.21 17.30
C ILE A 159 -35.28 5.09 16.40
N GLY A 160 -34.00 4.73 16.51
CA GLY A 160 -33.37 3.71 15.70
C GLY A 160 -33.92 2.32 15.99
N TYR A 161 -34.13 2.00 17.27
CA TYR A 161 -34.76 0.76 17.69
C TYR A 161 -36.20 0.64 17.18
N ARG A 162 -36.99 1.72 17.29
CA ARG A 162 -38.36 1.76 16.76
C ARG A 162 -38.38 1.64 15.23
N THR A 163 -37.46 2.32 14.55
CA THR A 163 -37.41 2.34 13.08
C THR A 163 -36.87 1.04 12.50
N ALA A 164 -36.01 0.32 13.22
CA ALA A 164 -35.46 -0.97 12.78
C ALA A 164 -36.54 -2.02 12.51
N GLN A 165 -37.73 -1.89 13.11
CA GLN A 165 -38.87 -2.77 12.84
C GLN A 165 -39.46 -2.58 11.43
N LYS A 166 -39.42 -1.34 10.89
CA LYS A 166 -39.99 -0.99 9.58
C LYS A 166 -38.92 -0.90 8.48
N ARG A 167 -37.74 -0.38 8.84
CA ARG A 167 -36.59 -0.14 7.95
C ARG A 167 -35.31 -0.60 8.66
N PRO A 168 -34.97 -1.90 8.61
CA PRO A 168 -33.91 -2.48 9.44
C PRO A 168 -32.56 -1.79 9.26
N ASN A 169 -32.09 -1.63 8.02
CA ASN A 169 -30.78 -1.03 7.75
C ASN A 169 -30.68 0.42 8.26
N PHE A 170 -31.74 1.21 8.07
CA PHE A 170 -31.76 2.60 8.52
C PHE A 170 -31.86 2.71 10.05
N GLY A 171 -32.70 1.88 10.69
CA GLY A 171 -32.80 1.84 12.14
C GLY A 171 -31.53 1.34 12.83
N GLN A 172 -30.82 0.37 12.23
CA GLN A 172 -29.52 -0.09 12.70
C GLN A 172 -28.45 1.00 12.57
N ALA A 173 -28.42 1.73 11.44
CA ALA A 173 -27.50 2.85 11.25
C ALA A 173 -27.71 3.94 12.31
N LEU A 174 -28.98 4.27 12.62
CA LEU A 174 -29.31 5.27 13.64
C LEU A 174 -28.86 4.82 15.04
N GLN A 175 -29.09 3.55 15.39
CA GLN A 175 -28.62 2.98 16.65
C GLN A 175 -27.08 2.97 16.75
N GLY A 176 -26.39 2.60 15.66
CA GLY A 176 -24.93 2.67 15.58
C GLY A 176 -24.42 4.10 15.80
N GLY A 177 -25.07 5.09 15.19
CA GLY A 177 -24.80 6.50 15.43
C GLY A 177 -24.98 6.92 16.89
N GLY A 178 -26.00 6.39 17.57
CA GLY A 178 -26.20 6.62 19.01
C GLY A 178 -25.08 6.06 19.89
N ILE A 179 -24.56 4.86 19.58
CA ILE A 179 -23.39 4.28 20.28
C ILE A 179 -22.15 5.18 20.09
N VAL A 180 -21.90 5.65 18.87
CA VAL A 180 -20.78 6.56 18.56
C VAL A 180 -20.94 7.89 19.30
N ALA A 181 -22.16 8.45 19.33
CA ALA A 181 -22.45 9.68 20.06
C ALA A 181 -22.13 9.54 21.55
N TYR A 182 -22.45 8.40 22.19
CA TYR A 182 -22.05 8.16 23.57
C TYR A 182 -20.54 8.10 23.76
N TYR A 183 -19.79 7.42 22.88
CA TYR A 183 -18.32 7.39 22.96
C TYR A 183 -17.70 8.79 22.89
N ILE A 184 -18.14 9.60 21.91
CA ILE A 184 -17.69 10.98 21.75
C ILE A 184 -18.03 11.80 23.00
N THR A 185 -19.22 11.63 23.54
CA THR A 185 -19.70 12.35 24.71
C THR A 185 -18.90 11.99 25.97
N GLY A 186 -18.62 10.70 26.19
CA GLY A 186 -17.81 10.24 27.33
C GLY A 186 -16.36 10.74 27.25
N PHE A 187 -15.75 10.68 26.06
CA PHE A 187 -14.42 11.23 25.82
C PHE A 187 -14.39 12.75 26.05
N ALA A 188 -15.34 13.49 25.48
CA ALA A 188 -15.40 14.94 25.61
C ALA A 188 -15.60 15.37 27.07
N ALA A 189 -16.50 14.70 27.80
CA ALA A 189 -16.76 14.97 29.21
C ALA A 189 -15.50 14.84 30.07
N PHE A 190 -14.63 13.86 29.78
CA PHE A 190 -13.37 13.68 30.50
C PHE A 190 -12.23 14.54 29.96
N ARG A 191 -11.81 14.33 28.71
CA ARG A 191 -10.57 14.93 28.17
C ARG A 191 -10.72 16.37 27.72
N LEU A 192 -11.83 16.71 27.09
CA LEU A 192 -11.99 18.04 26.50
C LEU A 192 -12.52 19.04 27.53
N TYR A 193 -13.36 18.57 28.46
CA TYR A 193 -14.10 19.46 29.37
C TYR A 193 -13.81 19.22 30.85
N SER A 194 -13.10 18.15 31.22
CA SER A 194 -12.76 17.84 32.62
C SER A 194 -13.97 17.83 33.58
N LEU A 195 -15.15 17.45 33.09
CA LEU A 195 -16.41 17.48 33.84
C LEU A 195 -16.60 16.25 34.75
N VAL A 196 -15.97 15.12 34.40
CA VAL A 196 -16.10 13.84 35.11
C VAL A 196 -14.73 13.26 35.43
N SER A 197 -14.66 12.41 36.45
CA SER A 197 -13.42 11.70 36.81
C SER A 197 -13.14 10.53 35.86
N PHE A 198 -11.88 10.08 35.84
CA PHE A 198 -11.44 8.95 35.01
C PHE A 198 -12.29 7.67 35.23
N PRO A 199 -12.56 7.21 36.48
CA PRO A 199 -13.35 6.00 36.70
C PRO A 199 -14.77 6.11 36.15
N VAL A 200 -15.39 7.30 36.24
CA VAL A 200 -16.76 7.54 35.74
C VAL A 200 -16.78 7.50 34.22
N ALA A 201 -15.84 8.17 33.55
CA ALA A 201 -15.75 8.16 32.10
C ALA A 201 -15.41 6.77 31.55
N PHE A 202 -14.45 6.08 32.17
CA PHE A 202 -14.06 4.73 31.79
C PHE A 202 -15.20 3.73 31.99
N GLY A 203 -15.87 3.78 33.15
CA GLY A 203 -17.04 2.94 33.44
C GLY A 203 -18.19 3.19 32.48
N PHE A 204 -18.47 4.45 32.15
CA PHE A 204 -19.49 4.81 31.16
C PHE A 204 -19.17 4.25 29.77
N MET A 205 -17.94 4.43 29.28
CA MET A 205 -17.53 3.91 27.96
C MET A 205 -17.54 2.37 27.91
N LEU A 206 -17.16 1.71 29.01
CA LEU A 206 -17.28 0.25 29.15
C LEU A 206 -18.74 -0.21 29.10
N LEU A 207 -19.65 0.48 29.81
CA LEU A 207 -21.09 0.19 29.75
C LEU A 207 -21.64 0.36 28.34
N VAL A 208 -21.17 1.37 27.59
CA VAL A 208 -21.52 1.57 26.18
C VAL A 208 -21.01 0.42 25.32
N THR A 209 -19.80 -0.11 25.57
CA THR A 209 -19.30 -1.32 24.89
C THR A 209 -20.20 -2.52 25.15
N VAL A 210 -20.56 -2.75 26.42
CA VAL A 210 -21.42 -3.86 26.84
C VAL A 210 -22.81 -3.72 26.22
N LEU A 211 -23.39 -2.51 26.23
CA LEU A 211 -24.66 -2.20 25.58
C LEU A 211 -24.60 -2.54 24.08
N ALA A 212 -23.52 -2.17 23.40
CA ALA A 212 -23.32 -2.46 21.99
C ALA A 212 -23.24 -3.98 21.73
N PHE A 213 -22.58 -4.75 22.59
CA PHE A 213 -22.54 -6.22 22.50
C PHE A 213 -23.91 -6.85 22.76
N ILE A 214 -24.65 -6.37 23.76
CA ILE A 214 -26.01 -6.84 24.05
C ILE A 214 -26.94 -6.57 22.85
N LEU A 215 -26.91 -5.36 22.28
CA LEU A 215 -27.69 -5.00 21.09
C LEU A 215 -27.29 -5.86 19.89
N SER A 216 -25.99 -6.10 19.71
CA SER A 216 -25.45 -6.99 18.68
C SER A 216 -26.03 -8.40 18.77
N LEU A 217 -26.02 -8.99 19.96
CA LEU A 217 -26.53 -10.34 20.19
C LEU A 217 -28.06 -10.42 20.07
N ARG A 218 -28.79 -9.40 20.55
CA ARG A 218 -30.26 -9.34 20.50
C ARG A 218 -30.78 -9.15 19.07
N GLN A 219 -30.18 -8.24 18.31
CA GLN A 219 -30.61 -7.93 16.94
C GLN A 219 -29.93 -8.81 15.89
N LYS A 220 -29.06 -9.75 16.31
CA LYS A 220 -28.27 -10.64 15.44
C LYS A 220 -27.44 -9.87 14.39
N GLU A 221 -26.96 -8.69 14.77
CA GLU A 221 -26.29 -7.75 13.87
C GLU A 221 -24.85 -7.51 14.32
N ALA A 222 -23.88 -7.78 13.44
CA ALA A 222 -22.46 -7.69 13.77
C ALA A 222 -21.99 -6.24 13.98
N MET A 223 -22.63 -5.28 13.32
CA MET A 223 -22.23 -3.86 13.33
C MET A 223 -22.16 -3.26 14.74
N PHE A 224 -23.11 -3.61 15.62
CA PHE A 224 -23.10 -3.06 16.98
C PHE A 224 -21.86 -3.52 17.75
N SER A 225 -21.48 -4.80 17.66
CA SER A 225 -20.25 -5.29 18.28
C SER A 225 -18.98 -4.78 17.60
N LEU A 226 -19.02 -4.46 16.32
CA LEU A 226 -17.90 -3.83 15.61
C LEU A 226 -17.64 -2.41 16.14
N ILE A 227 -18.68 -1.57 16.18
CA ILE A 227 -18.61 -0.19 16.68
C ILE A 227 -18.27 -0.19 18.17
N GLY A 228 -18.95 -1.04 18.95
CA GLY A 228 -18.69 -1.22 20.38
C GLY A 228 -17.26 -1.66 20.65
N GLY A 229 -16.76 -2.65 19.91
CA GLY A 229 -15.39 -3.16 20.00
C GLY A 229 -14.35 -2.12 19.64
N LEU A 230 -14.55 -1.37 18.54
CA LEU A 230 -13.66 -0.25 18.16
C LEU A 230 -13.59 0.81 19.25
N GLY A 231 -14.74 1.25 19.78
CA GLY A 231 -14.77 2.21 20.86
C GLY A 231 -14.15 1.66 22.16
N GLY A 232 -14.38 0.39 22.47
CA GLY A 232 -13.83 -0.27 23.65
C GLY A 232 -12.30 -0.33 23.58
N LEU A 233 -11.75 -0.74 22.44
CA LEU A 233 -10.31 -0.75 22.19
C LEU A 233 -9.71 0.66 22.20
N ALA A 234 -10.44 1.67 21.73
CA ALA A 234 -9.99 3.06 21.74
C ALA A 234 -10.04 3.71 23.14
N THR A 235 -10.88 3.20 24.06
CA THR A 235 -11.19 3.85 25.35
C THR A 235 -9.96 4.22 26.18
N PRO A 236 -8.96 3.34 26.39
CA PRO A 236 -7.83 3.70 27.24
C PRO A 236 -6.88 4.72 26.58
N PHE A 237 -6.83 4.75 25.24
CA PHE A 237 -6.10 5.79 24.50
C PHE A 237 -6.81 7.13 24.59
N LEU A 238 -8.15 7.11 24.46
CA LEU A 238 -9.01 8.28 24.59
C LEU A 238 -8.95 8.86 26.00
N LEU A 239 -8.92 8.04 27.05
CA LEU A 239 -8.92 8.48 28.44
C LEU A 239 -7.52 8.56 29.07
N ASN A 240 -6.45 8.60 28.28
CA ASN A 240 -5.08 8.56 28.79
C ASN A 240 -4.81 9.72 29.80
N THR A 241 -4.45 9.36 31.04
CA THR A 241 -4.11 10.30 32.13
C THR A 241 -2.63 10.60 32.24
N GLY A 242 -1.77 9.91 31.50
CA GLY A 242 -0.30 9.98 31.64
C GLY A 242 0.26 9.13 32.77
N GLN A 243 -0.58 8.44 33.56
CA GLN A 243 -0.13 7.42 34.51
C GLN A 243 0.07 6.08 33.80
N ASN A 244 1.25 5.50 33.94
CA ASN A 244 1.62 4.26 33.25
C ASN A 244 1.20 3.03 34.06
N ASN A 245 -0.03 2.56 33.87
CA ASN A 245 -0.47 1.24 34.34
C ASN A 245 -0.60 0.27 33.15
N TYR A 246 0.54 -0.24 32.68
CA TYR A 246 0.59 -1.12 31.51
C TYR A 246 -0.09 -2.47 31.75
N VAL A 247 0.03 -3.04 32.97
CA VAL A 247 -0.61 -4.31 33.31
C VAL A 247 -2.13 -4.21 33.19
N GLY A 248 -2.74 -3.22 33.83
CA GLY A 248 -4.19 -3.00 33.75
C GLY A 248 -4.67 -2.72 32.32
N PHE A 249 -3.89 -1.93 31.57
CA PHE A 249 -4.17 -1.66 30.16
C PHE A 249 -4.15 -2.94 29.31
N ILE A 250 -3.11 -3.76 29.43
CA ILE A 250 -2.97 -5.01 28.65
C ILE A 250 -4.12 -5.99 28.98
N LEU A 251 -4.44 -6.16 30.27
CA LEU A 251 -5.54 -7.04 30.71
C LEU A 251 -6.90 -6.58 30.17
N TYR A 252 -7.15 -5.28 30.15
CA TYR A 252 -8.36 -4.70 29.56
C TYR A 252 -8.46 -5.00 28.06
N ILE A 253 -7.38 -4.83 27.30
CA ILE A 253 -7.36 -5.13 25.87
C ILE A 253 -7.58 -6.63 25.62
N CYS A 254 -6.97 -7.51 26.41
CA CYS A 254 -7.23 -8.95 26.35
C CYS A 254 -8.70 -9.28 26.61
N LEU A 255 -9.35 -8.61 27.57
CA LEU A 255 -10.77 -8.80 27.86
C LEU A 255 -11.65 -8.42 26.66
N ILE A 256 -11.39 -7.27 26.04
CA ILE A 256 -12.17 -6.80 24.87
C ILE A 256 -11.91 -7.70 23.65
N CYS A 257 -10.66 -7.99 23.33
CA CYS A 257 -10.30 -8.89 22.22
C CYS A 257 -10.86 -10.30 22.44
N GLY A 258 -10.78 -10.82 23.67
CA GLY A 258 -11.36 -12.10 24.04
C GLY A 258 -12.87 -12.14 23.84
N SER A 259 -13.57 -11.07 24.24
CA SER A 259 -15.02 -10.92 24.03
C SER A 259 -15.39 -10.93 22.54
N LEU A 260 -14.65 -10.17 21.72
CA LEU A 260 -14.87 -10.12 20.27
C LEU A 260 -14.66 -11.50 19.60
N VAL A 261 -13.58 -12.19 19.97
CA VAL A 261 -13.28 -13.54 19.46
C VAL A 261 -14.31 -14.55 19.95
N LEU A 262 -14.83 -14.42 21.18
CA LEU A 262 -15.86 -15.32 21.69
C LEU A 262 -17.20 -15.11 20.96
N ILE A 263 -17.58 -13.86 20.69
CA ILE A 263 -18.75 -13.56 19.85
C ILE A 263 -18.55 -14.15 18.44
N TYR A 264 -17.35 -14.00 17.86
CA TYR A 264 -17.01 -14.69 16.61
C TYR A 264 -17.11 -16.22 16.73
N PHE A 265 -16.64 -16.80 17.84
CA PHE A 265 -16.64 -18.24 18.06
C PHE A 265 -18.05 -18.82 18.12
N PHE A 266 -19.07 -18.07 18.54
CA PHE A 266 -20.45 -18.54 18.54
C PHE A 266 -21.25 -18.10 17.31
N LYS A 267 -21.08 -16.85 16.85
CA LYS A 267 -21.89 -16.26 15.78
C LYS A 267 -21.28 -16.36 14.38
N GLY A 268 -19.96 -16.54 14.27
CA GLY A 268 -19.27 -16.66 12.99
C GLY A 268 -18.98 -15.34 12.26
N TRP A 269 -19.15 -14.20 12.92
CA TRP A 269 -18.94 -12.86 12.33
C TRP A 269 -17.44 -12.53 12.21
N ARG A 270 -16.87 -12.70 11.02
CA ARG A 270 -15.42 -12.56 10.76
C ARG A 270 -14.87 -11.18 11.06
N VAL A 271 -15.66 -10.15 10.86
CA VAL A 271 -15.22 -8.76 11.08
C VAL A 271 -14.71 -8.56 12.51
N LEU A 272 -15.27 -9.31 13.48
CA LEU A 272 -14.84 -9.25 14.87
C LEU A 272 -13.50 -9.96 15.11
N LEU A 273 -13.27 -11.10 14.44
CA LEU A 273 -11.97 -11.77 14.50
C LEU A 273 -10.87 -10.86 13.94
N TRP A 274 -11.12 -10.23 12.78
CA TRP A 274 -10.17 -9.30 12.16
C TRP A 274 -9.93 -8.06 13.03
N LEU A 275 -11.00 -7.46 13.57
CA LEU A 275 -10.88 -6.35 14.49
C LEU A 275 -9.98 -6.73 15.68
N ALA A 276 -10.31 -7.80 16.39
CA ALA A 276 -9.58 -8.23 17.58
C ALA A 276 -8.13 -8.58 17.27
N ASN A 277 -7.89 -9.23 16.12
CA ASN A 277 -6.57 -9.66 15.68
C ASN A 277 -5.65 -8.48 15.36
N VAL A 278 -6.08 -7.61 14.44
CA VAL A 278 -5.28 -6.48 13.95
C VAL A 278 -5.02 -5.49 15.08
N SER A 279 -6.08 -5.11 15.81
CA SER A 279 -5.93 -4.19 16.94
C SER A 279 -5.11 -4.81 18.07
N GLY A 280 -5.37 -6.07 18.44
CA GLY A 280 -4.67 -6.75 19.51
C GLY A 280 -3.17 -6.79 19.29
N TRP A 281 -2.72 -7.21 18.10
CA TRP A 281 -1.29 -7.24 17.79
C TRP A 281 -0.65 -5.85 17.73
N ILE A 282 -1.30 -4.88 17.08
CA ILE A 282 -0.79 -3.50 17.00
C ILE A 282 -0.66 -2.88 18.39
N ILE A 283 -1.66 -3.07 19.24
CA ILE A 283 -1.68 -2.49 20.59
C ILE A 283 -0.59 -3.14 21.46
N LEU A 284 -0.44 -4.48 21.42
CA LEU A 284 0.62 -5.15 22.19
C LEU A 284 2.02 -4.74 21.73
N ALA A 285 2.24 -4.64 20.41
CA ALA A 285 3.50 -4.15 19.85
C ALA A 285 3.76 -2.68 20.26
N GLY A 286 2.72 -1.85 20.23
CA GLY A 286 2.77 -0.46 20.67
C GLY A 286 3.15 -0.35 22.14
N VAL A 287 2.52 -1.11 23.04
CA VAL A 287 2.89 -1.11 24.46
C VAL A 287 4.34 -1.51 24.64
N MET A 288 4.78 -2.58 23.98
CA MET A 288 6.18 -3.02 24.06
C MET A 288 7.16 -1.90 23.69
N LEU A 289 6.87 -1.19 22.60
CA LEU A 289 7.71 -0.12 22.06
C LEU A 289 7.67 1.14 22.93
N PHE A 290 6.47 1.64 23.26
CA PHE A 290 6.30 2.90 24.01
C PHE A 290 6.65 2.77 25.49
N ALA A 291 6.48 1.58 26.08
CA ALA A 291 6.90 1.32 27.46
C ALA A 291 8.39 0.96 27.58
N GLY A 292 9.12 0.82 26.46
CA GLY A 292 10.54 0.44 26.48
C GLY A 292 10.78 -0.97 27.04
N LEU A 293 9.82 -1.88 26.88
CA LEU A 293 9.87 -3.24 27.43
C LEU A 293 10.56 -4.25 26.50
N GLY A 294 10.89 -3.85 25.28
CA GLY A 294 11.58 -4.69 24.31
C GLY A 294 12.99 -5.08 24.77
N TYR A 295 13.46 -6.24 24.31
CA TYR A 295 14.77 -6.78 24.64
C TYR A 295 15.06 -6.88 26.14
N SER A 296 14.04 -7.19 26.94
CA SER A 296 14.19 -7.37 28.37
C SER A 296 15.01 -8.62 28.70
N LYS A 297 15.88 -8.51 29.72
CA LYS A 297 16.58 -9.65 30.35
C LYS A 297 15.91 -10.10 31.65
N VAL A 298 14.95 -9.33 32.15
CA VAL A 298 14.35 -9.51 33.48
C VAL A 298 12.86 -9.77 33.34
N ILE A 299 12.36 -10.73 34.11
CA ILE A 299 10.92 -11.00 34.20
C ILE A 299 10.33 -10.04 35.23
N THR A 300 9.61 -9.02 34.76
CA THR A 300 8.78 -8.13 35.57
C THR A 300 7.30 -8.48 35.41
N ALA A 301 6.42 -7.89 36.24
CA ALA A 301 4.99 -8.03 36.08
C ALA A 301 4.52 -7.58 34.68
N GLU A 302 5.12 -6.53 34.11
CA GLU A 302 4.77 -5.98 32.81
C GLU A 302 5.21 -6.89 31.66
N THR A 303 6.46 -7.37 31.67
CA THR A 303 6.96 -8.27 30.62
C THR A 303 6.29 -9.65 30.70
N ALA A 304 6.00 -10.14 31.92
CA ALA A 304 5.25 -11.38 32.10
C ALA A 304 3.80 -11.25 31.60
N THR A 305 3.13 -10.13 31.91
CA THR A 305 1.78 -9.86 31.41
C THR A 305 1.79 -9.76 29.88
N LEU A 306 2.78 -9.07 29.30
CA LEU A 306 2.91 -8.91 27.85
C LEU A 306 3.17 -10.25 27.14
N GLN A 307 4.07 -11.09 27.66
CA GLN A 307 4.26 -12.46 27.14
C GLN A 307 3.01 -13.31 27.27
N GLY A 308 2.32 -13.24 28.42
CA GLY A 308 1.04 -13.90 28.64
C GLY A 308 -0.01 -13.46 27.62
N SER A 309 -0.05 -12.19 27.27
CA SER A 309 -0.94 -11.64 26.25
C SER A 309 -0.57 -12.04 24.82
N ILE A 310 0.72 -12.23 24.51
CA ILE A 310 1.16 -12.80 23.23
C ILE A 310 0.68 -14.27 23.11
N LEU A 311 0.81 -15.05 24.18
CA LEU A 311 0.31 -16.44 24.23
C LEU A 311 -1.22 -16.48 24.16
N PHE A 312 -1.90 -15.56 24.84
CA PHE A 312 -3.34 -15.36 24.72
C PHE A 312 -3.73 -15.05 23.27
N GLY A 313 -3.02 -14.14 22.60
CA GLY A 313 -3.23 -13.81 21.18
C GLY A 313 -3.05 -15.02 20.27
N LEU A 314 -2.03 -15.86 20.51
CA LEU A 314 -1.83 -17.11 19.79
C LEU A 314 -3.02 -18.07 20.00
N LEU A 315 -3.51 -18.22 21.24
CA LEU A 315 -4.64 -19.11 21.53
C LEU A 315 -5.96 -18.59 20.97
N PHE A 316 -6.26 -17.30 21.12
CA PHE A 316 -7.54 -16.70 20.72
C PHE A 316 -7.59 -16.38 19.22
N PHE A 317 -6.48 -15.96 18.61
CA PHE A 317 -6.48 -15.56 17.21
C PHE A 317 -6.09 -16.68 16.25
N TRP A 318 -5.34 -17.70 16.70
CA TRP A 318 -5.04 -18.90 15.92
C TRP A 318 -5.81 -20.12 16.43
N GLY A 319 -5.70 -20.45 17.72
CA GLY A 319 -6.28 -21.67 18.30
C GLY A 319 -7.81 -21.74 18.17
N LEU A 320 -8.53 -20.72 18.63
CA LEU A 320 -10.01 -20.70 18.60
C LEU A 320 -10.60 -20.76 17.18
N PRO A 321 -10.09 -20.02 16.17
CA PRO A 321 -10.54 -20.19 14.78
C PRO A 321 -10.27 -21.58 14.19
N VAL A 322 -9.13 -22.21 14.53
CA VAL A 322 -8.84 -23.59 14.12
C VAL A 322 -9.82 -24.56 14.80
N LEU A 323 -10.01 -24.43 16.11
CA LEU A 323 -10.97 -25.24 16.88
C LEU A 323 -12.40 -25.09 16.35
N ARG A 324 -12.84 -23.87 16.03
CA ARG A 324 -14.15 -23.61 15.44
C ARG A 324 -14.32 -24.34 14.10
N GLN A 325 -13.29 -24.32 13.24
CA GLN A 325 -13.34 -25.01 11.95
C GLN A 325 -13.35 -26.53 12.12
N LEU A 326 -12.58 -27.07 13.08
CA LEU A 326 -12.57 -28.49 13.40
C LEU A 326 -13.90 -28.97 14.00
N ASP A 327 -14.49 -28.21 14.95
CA ASP A 327 -15.79 -28.54 15.56
C ASP A 327 -16.90 -28.51 14.51
N ARG A 328 -16.91 -27.48 13.65
CA ARG A 328 -17.90 -27.36 12.58
C ARG A 328 -17.74 -28.41 11.48
N ALA A 329 -16.50 -28.83 11.17
CA ALA A 329 -16.26 -29.94 10.25
C ALA A 329 -16.81 -31.26 10.80
N LYS A 330 -16.78 -31.46 12.12
CA LYS A 330 -17.37 -32.64 12.78
C LYS A 330 -18.88 -32.52 12.99
N ARG A 331 -19.38 -31.32 13.24
CA ARG A 331 -20.77 -31.02 13.64
C ARG A 331 -21.27 -29.77 12.91
N PRO A 332 -21.69 -29.89 11.64
CA PRO A 332 -22.05 -28.74 10.80
C PRO A 332 -23.19 -27.89 11.38
N ASP A 333 -24.16 -28.51 12.07
CA ASP A 333 -25.37 -27.87 12.56
C ASP A 333 -25.18 -27.11 13.89
N ARG A 334 -24.09 -27.37 14.60
CA ARG A 334 -23.85 -26.77 15.93
C ARG A 334 -23.50 -25.29 15.85
N LEU A 335 -22.78 -24.88 14.81
CA LEU A 335 -22.21 -23.55 14.67
C LEU A 335 -22.60 -22.92 13.32
N PRO A 336 -23.08 -21.66 13.31
CA PRO A 336 -23.50 -21.00 12.09
C PRO A 336 -22.35 -20.81 11.10
N PRO A 337 -22.65 -20.63 9.80
CA PRO A 337 -21.64 -20.30 8.82
C PRO A 337 -20.84 -19.06 9.15
N VAL A 338 -19.59 -19.09 8.72
CA VAL A 338 -18.70 -17.96 8.88
C VAL A 338 -19.06 -16.91 7.84
N GLN A 339 -19.45 -15.72 8.28
CA GLN A 339 -19.95 -14.62 7.46
C GLN A 339 -19.19 -13.33 7.78
N PHE A 340 -19.00 -12.45 6.80
CA PHE A 340 -18.38 -11.14 6.99
C PHE A 340 -19.41 -10.05 7.37
N GLY A 341 -20.71 -10.39 7.40
CA GLY A 341 -21.79 -9.48 7.78
C GLY A 341 -22.19 -8.62 6.59
N ILE A 342 -22.41 -7.31 6.79
CA ILE A 342 -22.80 -6.38 5.71
C ILE A 342 -21.81 -6.33 4.53
N PHE A 343 -20.56 -6.75 4.76
CA PHE A 343 -19.51 -6.77 3.74
C PHE A 343 -19.56 -8.02 2.86
N ASP A 344 -20.42 -9.00 3.15
CA ASP A 344 -20.54 -10.21 2.33
C ASP A 344 -20.88 -9.88 0.88
N GLY A 345 -21.76 -8.90 0.63
CA GLY A 345 -22.11 -8.44 -0.73
C GLY A 345 -21.00 -7.69 -1.47
N TYR A 346 -20.09 -7.04 -0.74
CA TYR A 346 -18.92 -6.36 -1.32
C TYR A 346 -17.78 -7.34 -1.58
N LEU A 347 -17.51 -8.23 -0.62
CA LEU A 347 -16.47 -9.24 -0.72
C LEU A 347 -16.81 -10.35 -1.73
N ALA A 348 -18.08 -10.65 -1.94
CA ALA A 348 -18.50 -11.56 -3.02
C ALA A 348 -18.12 -11.03 -4.42
N ARG A 349 -17.95 -9.70 -4.60
CA ARG A 349 -17.47 -9.11 -5.86
C ARG A 349 -15.95 -9.15 -5.98
N THR A 350 -15.23 -9.14 -4.86
CA THR A 350 -13.77 -9.35 -4.87
C THR A 350 -13.47 -10.83 -5.07
N ARG A 351 -12.53 -11.18 -5.96
CA ARG A 351 -12.09 -12.58 -6.13
C ARG A 351 -11.45 -13.21 -4.88
N LEU A 352 -11.25 -12.43 -3.82
CA LEU A 352 -10.88 -12.92 -2.49
C LEU A 352 -12.05 -13.72 -1.94
N THR A 353 -11.97 -15.05 -2.07
CA THR A 353 -13.04 -15.90 -1.56
C THR A 353 -13.08 -15.80 -0.04
N LEU A 354 -14.30 -15.76 0.52
CA LEU A 354 -14.52 -15.78 1.97
C LEU A 354 -13.75 -16.90 2.68
N ARG A 355 -13.46 -18.02 2.00
CA ARG A 355 -12.64 -19.13 2.54
C ARG A 355 -11.16 -18.79 2.69
N GLU A 356 -10.59 -17.94 1.84
CA GLU A 356 -9.16 -17.61 1.86
C GLU A 356 -8.79 -16.68 3.02
N THR A 357 -9.67 -15.74 3.40
CA THR A 357 -9.38 -14.76 4.45
C THR A 357 -9.22 -15.36 5.85
N SER A 358 -9.98 -16.40 6.21
CA SER A 358 -9.79 -17.12 7.49
C SER A 358 -8.54 -17.98 7.53
N ARG A 359 -7.98 -18.34 6.37
CA ARG A 359 -6.73 -19.09 6.30
C ARG A 359 -5.53 -18.16 6.52
N LEU A 360 -5.64 -16.89 6.15
CA LEU A 360 -4.61 -15.88 6.41
C LEU A 360 -4.39 -15.66 7.91
N THR A 361 -5.46 -15.48 8.69
CA THR A 361 -5.32 -15.30 10.14
C THR A 361 -4.67 -16.53 10.79
N ILE A 362 -5.01 -17.74 10.35
CA ILE A 362 -4.39 -18.97 10.84
C ILE A 362 -2.90 -19.03 10.47
N ALA A 363 -2.52 -18.61 9.27
CA ALA A 363 -1.13 -18.67 8.81
C ALA A 363 -0.21 -17.65 9.50
N PHE A 364 -0.67 -16.41 9.67
CA PHE A 364 0.21 -15.30 10.08
C PHE A 364 0.31 -15.11 11.60
N ASN A 365 -0.70 -15.51 12.38
CA ASN A 365 -0.68 -15.32 13.83
C ASN A 365 0.50 -15.97 14.57
N PRO A 366 0.91 -17.20 14.23
CA PRO A 366 2.09 -17.82 14.84
C PRO A 366 3.38 -17.03 14.55
N LEU A 367 3.50 -16.46 13.34
CA LEU A 367 4.65 -15.64 12.93
C LEU A 367 4.70 -14.33 13.72
N ILE A 368 3.56 -13.66 13.88
CA ILE A 368 3.46 -12.42 14.66
C ILE A 368 3.77 -12.69 16.14
N ALA A 369 3.22 -13.77 16.70
CA ALA A 369 3.46 -14.16 18.08
C ALA A 369 4.95 -14.47 18.34
N LEU A 370 5.60 -15.18 17.41
CA LEU A 370 7.04 -15.44 17.47
C LEU A 370 7.81 -14.12 17.40
N GLY A 371 7.55 -13.27 16.40
CA GLY A 371 8.25 -12.00 16.23
C GLY A 371 8.13 -11.08 17.44
N LEU A 372 6.95 -10.99 18.07
CA LEU A 372 6.77 -10.22 19.30
C LEU A 372 7.47 -10.85 20.50
N THR A 373 7.48 -12.18 20.61
CA THR A 373 8.24 -12.86 21.68
C THR A 373 9.74 -12.60 21.53
N GLN A 374 10.26 -12.64 20.29
CA GLN A 374 11.66 -12.33 19.99
C GLN A 374 12.00 -10.85 20.24
N ALA A 375 11.07 -9.93 19.95
CA ALA A 375 11.24 -8.51 20.25
C ALA A 375 11.15 -8.19 21.75
N LEU A 376 10.41 -9.00 22.52
CA LEU A 376 10.24 -8.81 23.96
C LEU A 376 11.48 -9.24 24.75
N TRP A 377 12.08 -10.37 24.40
CA TRP A 377 13.14 -10.99 25.20
C TRP A 377 14.50 -10.85 24.53
N TRP A 378 15.51 -10.44 25.31
CA TRP A 378 16.89 -10.51 24.86
C TRP A 378 17.39 -11.96 24.93
N ILE A 379 17.37 -12.64 23.79
CA ILE A 379 17.83 -14.02 23.63
C ILE A 379 18.87 -14.04 22.49
N PRO A 380 19.96 -14.85 22.55
CA PRO A 380 20.91 -14.97 21.45
C PRO A 380 20.24 -15.38 20.14
N GLU A 381 20.72 -14.88 19.00
CA GLU A 381 20.15 -15.18 17.66
C GLU A 381 20.05 -16.68 17.37
N THR A 382 21.06 -17.46 17.78
CA THR A 382 21.04 -18.92 17.66
C THR A 382 19.88 -19.55 18.42
N SER A 383 19.55 -19.04 19.60
CA SER A 383 18.43 -19.53 20.41
C SER A 383 17.09 -19.10 19.82
N HIS A 384 16.98 -17.88 19.26
CA HIS A 384 15.83 -17.46 18.47
C HIS A 384 15.57 -18.38 17.27
N GLY A 385 16.63 -18.73 16.53
CA GLY A 385 16.57 -19.63 15.39
C GLY A 385 16.16 -21.05 15.78
N LEU A 386 16.65 -21.57 16.91
CA LEU A 386 16.22 -22.88 17.42
C LEU A 386 14.75 -22.89 17.86
N ILE A 387 14.26 -21.82 18.49
CA ILE A 387 12.83 -21.66 18.83
C ILE A 387 11.98 -21.62 17.56
N ALA A 388 12.39 -20.86 16.55
CA ALA A 388 11.72 -20.80 15.25
C ALA A 388 11.69 -22.17 14.56
N LEU A 389 12.80 -22.91 14.59
CA LEU A 389 12.90 -24.27 14.06
C LEU A 389 11.98 -25.25 14.80
N GLY A 390 11.95 -25.17 16.13
CA GLY A 390 11.03 -25.97 16.96
C GLY A 390 9.56 -25.66 16.66
N ALA A 391 9.22 -24.38 16.47
CA ALA A 391 7.90 -23.95 16.04
C ALA A 391 7.57 -24.47 14.63
N ALA A 392 8.51 -24.38 13.67
CA ALA A 392 8.35 -24.93 12.32
C ALA A 392 8.03 -26.43 12.36
N LEU A 393 8.78 -27.20 13.15
CA LEU A 393 8.57 -28.63 13.32
C LEU A 393 7.21 -28.94 13.98
N LEU A 394 6.81 -28.19 15.00
CA LEU A 394 5.50 -28.32 15.63
C LEU A 394 4.36 -28.08 14.63
N PHE A 395 4.45 -27.01 13.83
CA PHE A 395 3.43 -26.72 12.81
C PHE A 395 3.43 -27.75 11.67
N ALA A 396 4.59 -28.31 11.32
CA ALA A 396 4.68 -29.42 10.36
C ALA A 396 4.01 -30.69 10.91
N LEU A 397 4.22 -31.03 12.18
CA LEU A 397 3.56 -32.16 12.84
C LEU A 397 2.04 -31.96 12.93
N VAL A 398 1.58 -30.75 13.26
CA VAL A 398 0.14 -30.40 13.24
C VAL A 398 -0.41 -30.55 11.82
N ALA A 399 0.30 -30.11 10.79
CA ALA A 399 -0.10 -30.26 9.40
C ALA A 399 -0.25 -31.75 9.03
N VAL A 400 0.73 -32.58 9.36
CA VAL A 400 0.70 -34.03 9.10
C VAL A 400 -0.46 -34.68 9.86
N GLY A 401 -0.64 -34.37 11.15
CA GLY A 401 -1.73 -34.89 11.98
C GLY A 401 -3.14 -34.51 11.49
N ILE A 402 -3.28 -33.37 10.82
CA ILE A 402 -4.54 -32.97 10.17
C ILE A 402 -4.68 -33.65 8.79
N SER A 403 -3.58 -33.88 8.06
CA SER A 403 -3.62 -34.46 6.71
C SER A 403 -4.06 -35.93 6.65
N THR A 404 -3.91 -36.68 7.76
CA THR A 404 -4.35 -38.08 7.85
C THR A 404 -5.87 -38.24 7.93
N LYS A 405 -6.62 -37.13 8.01
CA LYS A 405 -8.08 -37.13 8.11
C LYS A 405 -8.72 -36.69 6.79
N PRO A 406 -9.54 -37.54 6.14
CA PRO A 406 -10.00 -37.33 4.76
C PRO A 406 -10.98 -36.16 4.54
N ASP A 407 -11.56 -35.58 5.60
CA ASP A 407 -12.70 -34.64 5.50
C ASP A 407 -12.42 -33.20 5.98
N HIS A 408 -11.16 -32.85 6.25
CA HIS A 408 -10.81 -31.52 6.76
C HIS A 408 -10.38 -30.56 5.64
N ASP A 409 -11.10 -29.43 5.53
CA ASP A 409 -11.14 -28.38 4.49
C ASP A 409 -9.78 -27.76 4.05
N LYS A 410 -8.81 -28.60 3.67
CA LYS A 410 -7.42 -28.26 3.31
C LYS A 410 -6.68 -27.48 4.43
N LEU A 411 -7.05 -27.70 5.69
CA LEU A 411 -6.42 -27.06 6.86
C LEU A 411 -4.93 -27.44 7.03
N TRP A 412 -4.57 -28.68 6.69
CA TRP A 412 -3.19 -29.17 6.75
C TRP A 412 -2.25 -28.29 5.92
N TYR A 413 -2.72 -27.83 4.76
CA TYR A 413 -1.92 -27.02 3.85
C TYR A 413 -1.56 -25.66 4.45
N VAL A 414 -2.47 -25.03 5.20
CA VAL A 414 -2.22 -23.74 5.86
C VAL A 414 -1.18 -23.88 6.97
N HIS A 415 -1.24 -24.98 7.74
CA HIS A 415 -0.27 -25.27 8.78
C HIS A 415 1.10 -25.65 8.20
N GLY A 416 1.13 -26.42 7.10
CA GLY A 416 2.36 -26.73 6.36
C GLY A 416 3.00 -25.47 5.76
N PHE A 417 2.19 -24.57 5.21
CA PHE A 417 2.66 -23.26 4.75
C PHE A 417 3.26 -22.42 5.88
N THR A 418 2.61 -22.40 7.05
CA THR A 418 3.14 -21.72 8.25
C THR A 418 4.45 -22.33 8.73
N ALA A 419 4.55 -23.67 8.68
CA ALA A 419 5.77 -24.39 9.02
C ALA A 419 6.94 -24.01 8.11
N VAL A 420 6.71 -23.91 6.80
CA VAL A 420 7.76 -23.45 5.86
C VAL A 420 8.18 -22.02 6.18
N LEU A 421 7.24 -21.10 6.42
CA LEU A 421 7.57 -19.72 6.80
C LEU A 421 8.42 -19.64 8.08
N LEU A 422 8.07 -20.41 9.10
CA LEU A 422 8.84 -20.52 10.34
C LEU A 422 10.22 -21.14 10.09
N PHE A 423 10.31 -22.11 9.18
CA PHE A 423 11.58 -22.73 8.78
C PHE A 423 12.48 -21.74 8.06
N THR A 424 11.95 -20.93 7.13
CA THR A 424 12.69 -19.84 6.50
C THR A 424 13.24 -18.86 7.54
N ILE A 425 12.41 -18.45 8.53
CA ILE A 425 12.85 -17.58 9.63
C ILE A 425 13.97 -18.25 10.45
N ALA A 426 13.85 -19.55 10.72
CA ALA A 426 14.88 -20.31 11.42
C ALA A 426 16.20 -20.34 10.63
N LEU A 427 16.16 -20.54 9.31
CA LEU A 427 17.36 -20.49 8.47
C LEU A 427 18.03 -19.12 8.52
N VAL A 428 17.26 -18.03 8.42
CA VAL A 428 17.78 -16.65 8.51
C VAL A 428 18.44 -16.38 9.86
N GLN A 429 17.97 -17.01 10.94
CA GLN A 429 18.51 -16.80 12.29
C GLN A 429 19.64 -17.76 12.67
N LEU A 430 19.77 -18.90 11.99
CA LEU A 430 20.78 -19.94 12.30
C LEU A 430 21.99 -19.90 11.37
N LEU A 431 21.84 -19.36 10.16
CA LEU A 431 22.86 -19.37 9.13
C LEU A 431 23.26 -17.94 8.76
N ASP A 432 24.53 -17.74 8.42
CA ASP A 432 25.08 -16.46 8.01
C ASP A 432 25.79 -16.53 6.64
N GLY A 433 25.93 -15.36 6.01
CA GLY A 433 26.76 -15.15 4.82
C GLY A 433 26.43 -16.09 3.65
N ASN A 434 27.45 -16.79 3.16
CA ASN A 434 27.34 -17.69 2.00
C ASN A 434 26.39 -18.89 2.23
N TRP A 435 26.34 -19.40 3.46
CA TRP A 435 25.52 -20.57 3.79
C TRP A 435 24.04 -20.22 3.87
N LEU A 436 23.70 -19.06 4.43
CA LEU A 436 22.34 -18.53 4.40
C LEU A 436 21.86 -18.32 2.97
N PHE A 437 22.70 -17.69 2.14
CA PHE A 437 22.38 -17.40 0.75
C PHE A 437 22.09 -18.68 -0.06
N LEU A 438 22.91 -19.72 0.13
CA LEU A 438 22.68 -21.03 -0.47
C LEU A 438 21.41 -21.70 0.06
N ALA A 439 21.19 -21.69 1.38
CA ALA A 439 20.04 -22.35 2.00
C ALA A 439 18.70 -21.77 1.51
N LEU A 440 18.58 -20.43 1.43
CA LEU A 440 17.38 -19.77 0.91
C LEU A 440 17.17 -20.02 -0.59
N ALA A 441 18.26 -20.08 -1.38
CA ALA A 441 18.18 -20.42 -2.80
C ALA A 441 17.67 -21.87 -3.01
N LEU A 442 18.17 -22.81 -2.21
CA LEU A 442 17.73 -24.21 -2.24
C LEU A 442 16.28 -24.35 -1.75
N GLU A 443 15.88 -23.64 -0.70
CA GLU A 443 14.49 -23.61 -0.22
C GLU A 443 13.54 -23.05 -1.28
N ALA A 444 13.92 -21.96 -1.98
CA ALA A 444 13.14 -21.40 -3.08
C ALA A 444 12.94 -22.41 -4.22
N ILE A 445 13.99 -23.16 -4.58
CA ILE A 445 13.90 -24.22 -5.60
C ILE A 445 13.01 -25.37 -5.11
N ALA A 446 13.18 -25.81 -3.86
CA ALA A 446 12.37 -26.86 -3.27
C ALA A 446 10.88 -26.49 -3.26
N LEU A 447 10.56 -25.22 -2.98
CA LEU A 447 9.20 -24.68 -3.09
C LEU A 447 8.68 -24.73 -4.53
N HIS A 448 9.46 -24.29 -5.52
CA HIS A 448 9.08 -24.38 -6.94
C HIS A 448 8.84 -25.84 -7.38
N VAL A 449 9.65 -26.78 -6.91
CA VAL A 449 9.44 -28.22 -7.14
C VAL A 449 8.15 -28.70 -6.44
N GLY A 450 7.94 -28.33 -5.18
CA GLY A 450 6.75 -28.68 -4.41
C GLY A 450 5.45 -28.20 -5.06
N THR A 451 5.46 -27.03 -5.72
CA THR A 451 4.30 -26.51 -6.45
C THR A 451 3.91 -27.34 -7.69
N ARG A 452 4.74 -28.29 -8.15
CA ARG A 452 4.34 -29.26 -9.19
C ARG A 452 3.37 -30.31 -8.65
N HIS A 453 3.59 -30.73 -7.42
CA HIS A 453 2.77 -31.75 -6.76
C HIS A 453 1.54 -31.12 -6.07
N LEU A 454 1.71 -29.91 -5.54
CA LEU A 454 0.71 -29.21 -4.74
C LEU A 454 0.17 -28.01 -5.54
N LYS A 455 -1.04 -28.14 -6.11
CA LYS A 455 -1.71 -27.09 -6.92
C LYS A 455 -2.30 -25.97 -6.06
N TYR A 456 -1.50 -25.40 -5.15
CA TYR A 456 -1.94 -24.34 -4.26
C TYR A 456 -1.25 -23.01 -4.56
N ILE A 457 -2.06 -21.97 -4.74
CA ILE A 457 -1.59 -20.64 -5.14
C ILE A 457 -0.66 -19.99 -4.11
N SER A 458 -0.89 -20.18 -2.80
CA SER A 458 -0.03 -19.55 -1.79
C SER A 458 1.38 -20.13 -1.72
N LEU A 459 1.56 -21.42 -2.05
CA LEU A 459 2.87 -22.06 -2.12
C LEU A 459 3.65 -21.52 -3.31
N GLU A 460 2.96 -21.29 -4.43
CA GLU A 460 3.53 -20.68 -5.63
C GLU A 460 3.91 -19.22 -5.39
N VAL A 461 3.04 -18.45 -4.73
CA VAL A 461 3.37 -17.07 -4.30
C VAL A 461 4.57 -17.06 -3.36
N MET A 462 4.65 -17.99 -2.40
CA MET A 462 5.81 -18.11 -1.50
C MET A 462 7.10 -18.40 -2.25
N ALA A 463 7.06 -19.37 -3.17
CA ALA A 463 8.21 -19.72 -3.99
C ALA A 463 8.74 -18.49 -4.73
N HIS A 464 7.85 -17.67 -5.31
CA HIS A 464 8.23 -16.42 -5.97
C HIS A 464 8.74 -15.34 -5.01
N LEU A 465 8.11 -15.14 -3.85
CA LEU A 465 8.55 -14.18 -2.85
C LEU A 465 9.93 -14.54 -2.28
N LEU A 466 10.18 -15.81 -2.01
CA LEU A 466 11.48 -16.28 -1.52
C LEU A 466 12.56 -16.15 -2.61
N SER A 467 12.23 -16.49 -3.87
CA SER A 467 13.14 -16.22 -4.98
C SER A 467 13.44 -14.72 -5.15
N LEU A 468 12.46 -13.85 -4.92
CA LEU A 468 12.65 -12.40 -4.96
C LEU A 468 13.60 -11.96 -3.83
N ALA A 469 13.43 -12.46 -2.61
CA ALA A 469 14.34 -12.18 -1.50
C ALA A 469 15.78 -12.60 -1.82
N VAL A 470 15.98 -13.83 -2.33
CA VAL A 470 17.29 -14.33 -2.78
C VAL A 470 17.85 -13.46 -3.92
N THR A 471 16.99 -12.98 -4.83
CA THR A 471 17.41 -12.04 -5.88
C THR A 471 17.88 -10.72 -5.29
N VAL A 472 17.15 -10.14 -4.34
CA VAL A 472 17.56 -8.90 -3.67
C VAL A 472 18.90 -9.09 -2.96
N MET A 473 19.10 -10.21 -2.27
CA MET A 473 20.39 -10.55 -1.64
C MET A 473 21.52 -10.68 -2.67
N LEU A 474 21.24 -11.31 -3.83
CA LEU A 474 22.21 -11.39 -4.92
C LEU A 474 22.60 -9.98 -5.40
N PHE A 475 21.63 -9.10 -5.65
CA PHE A 475 21.90 -7.74 -6.11
C PHE A 475 22.58 -6.87 -5.04
N ASP A 476 22.25 -7.00 -3.76
CA ASP A 476 22.97 -6.35 -2.64
C ASP A 476 24.45 -6.76 -2.63
N ARG A 477 24.71 -8.06 -2.76
CA ARG A 477 26.08 -8.58 -2.92
C ARG A 477 26.75 -7.98 -4.15
N LEU A 478 26.07 -7.96 -5.30
CA LEU A 478 26.60 -7.50 -6.59
C LEU A 478 26.91 -6.00 -6.60
N LEU A 479 26.05 -5.17 -6.02
CA LEU A 479 26.09 -3.71 -6.12
C LEU A 479 26.75 -3.01 -4.93
N ILE A 480 26.50 -3.49 -3.70
CA ILE A 480 26.80 -2.72 -2.48
C ILE A 480 28.01 -3.28 -1.74
N ARG A 481 28.09 -4.61 -1.56
CA ARG A 481 29.13 -5.25 -0.74
C ARG A 481 30.41 -5.59 -1.50
N PHE A 482 30.66 -4.96 -2.64
CA PHE A 482 31.86 -5.18 -3.44
C PHE A 482 33.04 -4.36 -2.87
N HIS A 483 34.09 -5.05 -2.42
CA HIS A 483 35.34 -4.43 -1.98
C HIS A 483 36.44 -4.66 -3.05
N PRO A 484 36.82 -3.64 -3.83
CA PRO A 484 37.75 -3.78 -4.97
C PRO A 484 39.19 -4.15 -4.58
N GLU A 485 39.55 -4.08 -3.30
CA GLU A 485 40.94 -4.29 -2.83
C GLU A 485 41.32 -5.76 -2.58
N GLN A 486 40.43 -6.73 -2.85
CA GLN A 486 40.72 -8.16 -2.69
C GLN A 486 40.74 -8.87 -4.06
N TRP A 487 41.84 -9.60 -4.34
CA TRP A 487 42.23 -10.15 -5.65
C TRP A 487 41.19 -11.05 -6.35
N THR A 488 41.34 -11.14 -7.68
CA THR A 488 40.61 -11.91 -8.73
C THR A 488 39.20 -12.40 -8.37
N PRO A 489 38.15 -11.61 -8.71
CA PRO A 489 36.75 -11.93 -8.45
C PRO A 489 36.26 -13.29 -8.95
N ILE A 490 36.96 -13.95 -9.88
CA ILE A 490 36.45 -15.15 -10.56
C ILE A 490 36.61 -16.43 -9.70
N PHE A 491 37.62 -16.51 -8.80
CA PHE A 491 37.95 -17.76 -8.09
C PHE A 491 37.63 -17.74 -6.59
N ASN A 492 36.88 -16.76 -6.11
CA ASN A 492 36.40 -16.73 -4.73
C ASN A 492 35.13 -17.61 -4.57
N LEU A 493 35.03 -18.37 -3.47
CA LEU A 493 33.82 -19.11 -3.09
C LEU A 493 32.56 -18.25 -3.17
N SER A 494 32.63 -16.98 -2.74
CA SER A 494 31.51 -16.03 -2.82
C SER A 494 31.07 -15.77 -4.26
N SER A 495 32.01 -15.63 -5.19
CA SER A 495 31.71 -15.37 -6.60
C SER A 495 31.24 -16.60 -7.35
N LEU A 496 31.77 -17.77 -7.01
CA LEU A 496 31.29 -19.06 -7.52
C LEU A 496 29.85 -19.33 -7.06
N LEU A 497 29.51 -18.95 -5.82
CA LEU A 497 28.13 -19.04 -5.32
C LEU A 497 27.19 -18.04 -6.00
N ASP A 498 27.64 -16.81 -6.27
CA ASP A 498 26.88 -15.84 -7.05
C ASP A 498 26.57 -16.42 -8.44
N LEU A 499 27.57 -17.01 -9.11
CA LEU A 499 27.42 -17.62 -10.43
C LEU A 499 26.54 -18.88 -10.41
N LEU A 500 26.67 -19.71 -9.37
CA LEU A 500 25.78 -20.84 -9.14
C LEU A 500 24.32 -20.39 -9.06
N ILE A 501 24.03 -19.33 -8.29
CA ILE A 501 22.66 -18.83 -8.11
C ILE A 501 22.12 -18.15 -9.37
N ILE A 502 22.96 -17.42 -10.10
CA ILE A 502 22.64 -16.92 -11.45
C ILE A 502 22.26 -18.11 -12.37
N GLY A 503 23.06 -19.18 -12.35
CA GLY A 503 22.80 -20.42 -13.09
C GLY A 503 21.50 -21.11 -12.66
N LEU A 504 21.20 -21.13 -11.36
CA LEU A 504 19.93 -21.64 -10.83
C LEU A 504 18.74 -20.81 -11.33
N TRP A 505 18.86 -19.50 -11.49
CA TRP A 505 17.79 -18.65 -12.04
C TRP A 505 17.59 -18.83 -13.54
N PHE A 506 18.67 -19.10 -14.28
CA PHE A 506 18.58 -19.59 -15.66
C PHE A 506 17.85 -20.94 -15.74
N ALA A 507 18.20 -21.90 -14.88
CA ALA A 507 17.55 -23.20 -14.81
C ALA A 507 16.06 -23.08 -14.42
N LEU A 508 15.74 -22.19 -13.47
CA LEU A 508 14.37 -21.92 -13.06
C LEU A 508 13.53 -21.30 -14.20
N THR A 509 14.14 -20.44 -15.02
CA THR A 509 13.50 -19.90 -16.23
C THR A 509 13.07 -21.02 -17.18
N TYR A 510 13.91 -22.03 -17.38
CA TYR A 510 13.56 -23.21 -18.18
C TYR A 510 12.52 -24.09 -17.49
N PHE A 511 12.66 -24.30 -16.18
CA PHE A 511 11.73 -25.09 -15.37
C PHE A 511 10.28 -24.56 -15.42
N LEU A 512 10.12 -23.22 -15.46
CA LEU A 512 8.83 -22.54 -15.53
C LEU A 512 8.16 -22.58 -16.92
N GLN A 513 8.86 -22.98 -18.00
CA GLN A 513 8.30 -23.10 -19.35
C GLN A 513 7.12 -24.08 -19.44
N THR A 514 7.06 -25.04 -18.52
CA THR A 514 6.08 -26.13 -18.52
C THR A 514 4.75 -25.79 -17.82
N LYS A 515 4.61 -24.61 -17.20
CA LYS A 515 3.42 -24.22 -16.41
C LYS A 515 2.50 -23.21 -17.12
N LYS A 516 1.24 -23.17 -16.67
CA LYS A 516 0.23 -22.13 -17.00
C LYS A 516 0.65 -20.69 -16.62
N MET A 517 1.72 -20.50 -15.84
CA MET A 517 2.26 -19.19 -15.43
C MET A 517 3.61 -18.88 -16.11
N SER A 518 3.65 -18.91 -17.44
CA SER A 518 4.77 -18.38 -18.24
C SER A 518 5.01 -16.87 -18.03
N PHE A 519 4.15 -16.20 -17.26
CA PHE A 519 4.25 -14.78 -16.93
C PHE A 519 5.52 -14.41 -16.15
N PHE A 520 5.96 -15.23 -15.18
CA PHE A 520 7.17 -14.92 -14.39
C PHE A 520 8.47 -15.32 -15.09
N GLN A 521 8.41 -16.16 -16.11
CA GLN A 521 9.57 -16.58 -16.90
C GLN A 521 10.42 -15.40 -17.42
N PRO A 522 9.87 -14.36 -18.08
CA PRO A 522 10.66 -13.19 -18.48
C PRO A 522 11.37 -12.49 -17.33
N VAL A 523 10.77 -12.49 -16.15
CA VAL A 523 11.30 -11.81 -14.96
C VAL A 523 12.55 -12.51 -14.48
N TYR A 524 12.49 -13.84 -14.27
CA TYR A 524 13.67 -14.63 -13.89
C TYR A 524 14.78 -14.57 -14.93
N TRP A 525 14.41 -14.59 -16.20
CA TRP A 525 15.35 -14.45 -17.31
C TRP A 525 16.07 -13.10 -17.28
N LEU A 526 15.33 -12.00 -17.15
CA LEU A 526 15.88 -10.64 -17.09
C LEU A 526 16.76 -10.46 -15.87
N ILE A 527 16.31 -10.93 -14.70
CA ILE A 527 17.07 -10.92 -13.45
C ILE A 527 18.42 -11.63 -13.62
N ALA A 528 18.42 -12.83 -14.22
CA ALA A 528 19.64 -13.60 -14.41
C ALA A 528 20.64 -12.88 -15.35
N HIS A 529 20.16 -12.21 -16.41
CA HIS A 529 21.01 -11.42 -17.31
C HIS A 529 21.56 -10.17 -16.65
N LEU A 530 20.73 -9.41 -15.93
CA LEU A 530 21.17 -8.24 -15.19
C LEU A 530 22.19 -8.62 -14.11
N ALA A 531 21.93 -9.70 -13.36
CA ALA A 531 22.87 -10.21 -12.37
C ALA A 531 24.20 -10.66 -12.99
N LEU A 532 24.17 -11.29 -14.17
CA LEU A 532 25.39 -11.67 -14.89
C LEU A 532 26.19 -10.45 -15.37
N ILE A 533 25.52 -9.41 -15.88
CA ILE A 533 26.16 -8.15 -16.29
C ILE A 533 26.79 -7.43 -15.09
N LEU A 534 26.06 -7.37 -13.96
CA LEU A 534 26.58 -6.76 -12.73
C LEU A 534 27.73 -7.57 -12.13
N TRP A 535 27.65 -8.90 -12.20
CA TRP A 535 28.76 -9.78 -11.83
C TRP A 535 30.00 -9.49 -12.68
N TRP A 536 29.83 -9.27 -13.99
CA TRP A 536 30.90 -8.88 -14.91
C TRP A 536 31.48 -7.48 -14.63
N GLN A 537 30.65 -6.53 -14.19
CA GLN A 537 31.09 -5.16 -13.86
C GLN A 537 31.98 -5.05 -12.62
N ARG A 538 32.12 -6.11 -11.83
CA ARG A 538 33.03 -6.17 -10.69
C ARG A 538 34.51 -6.26 -11.09
N GLU A 539 34.84 -6.19 -12.38
CA GLU A 539 36.22 -6.11 -12.84
C GLU A 539 36.82 -4.71 -12.63
N PRO A 540 38.12 -4.59 -12.33
CA PRO A 540 38.74 -3.33 -11.91
C PRO A 540 38.66 -2.19 -12.95
N GLU A 541 38.84 -0.97 -12.41
CA GLU A 541 38.60 0.39 -12.96
C GLU A 541 39.13 0.80 -14.34
N PRO A 542 40.16 0.21 -15.00
CA PRO A 542 40.55 0.73 -16.34
C PRO A 542 39.46 0.69 -17.43
N TYR A 543 38.27 0.16 -17.16
CA TYR A 543 37.22 -0.08 -18.16
C TYR A 543 35.83 0.51 -17.84
N ASN A 544 35.62 1.20 -16.71
CA ASN A 544 34.28 1.66 -16.30
C ASN A 544 34.02 3.15 -16.64
N VAL A 545 33.37 3.43 -17.77
CA VAL A 545 33.05 4.80 -18.22
C VAL A 545 31.65 5.23 -17.72
N PRO A 546 31.49 6.41 -17.07
CA PRO A 546 30.18 6.88 -16.59
C PRO A 546 29.13 6.97 -17.71
N GLY A 547 27.97 6.35 -17.51
CA GLY A 547 26.86 6.34 -18.48
C GLY A 547 26.97 5.29 -19.60
N LEU A 548 28.13 4.64 -19.78
CA LEU A 548 28.36 3.64 -20.83
C LEU A 548 27.51 2.38 -20.61
N VAL A 549 27.37 1.93 -19.37
CA VAL A 549 26.50 0.79 -19.02
C VAL A 549 25.04 1.06 -19.37
N THR A 550 24.53 2.25 -19.03
CA THR A 550 23.15 2.65 -19.34
C THR A 550 22.93 2.76 -20.84
N ALA A 551 23.93 3.24 -21.58
CA ALA A 551 23.91 3.27 -23.04
C ALA A 551 23.91 1.86 -23.65
N ILE A 552 24.73 0.92 -23.15
CA ILE A 552 24.74 -0.48 -23.58
C ILE A 552 23.38 -1.14 -23.34
N LEU A 553 22.76 -0.92 -22.17
CA LEU A 553 21.41 -1.42 -21.88
C LEU A 553 20.36 -0.81 -22.82
N GLY A 554 20.50 0.48 -23.18
CA GLY A 554 19.66 1.14 -24.18
C GLY A 554 19.81 0.52 -25.58
N ILE A 555 21.03 0.19 -25.98
CA ILE A 555 21.32 -0.50 -27.25
C ILE A 555 20.74 -1.92 -27.24
N LEU A 556 20.92 -2.66 -26.14
CA LEU A 556 20.32 -3.99 -25.95
C LEU A 556 18.78 -3.93 -26.00
N ALA A 557 18.16 -2.91 -25.39
CA ALA A 557 16.71 -2.71 -25.46
C ALA A 557 16.22 -2.52 -26.90
N ILE A 558 16.94 -1.76 -27.72
CA ILE A 558 16.66 -1.59 -29.15
C ILE A 558 16.85 -2.92 -29.90
N PHE A 559 17.93 -3.64 -29.64
CA PHE A 559 18.19 -4.94 -30.26
C PHE A 559 17.08 -5.95 -29.95
N PHE A 560 16.64 -6.04 -28.69
CA PHE A 560 15.54 -6.90 -28.30
C PHE A 560 14.18 -6.40 -28.85
N HIS A 561 13.97 -5.09 -28.97
CA HIS A 561 12.80 -4.56 -29.67
C HIS A 561 12.78 -4.98 -31.13
N TRP A 562 13.94 -5.02 -31.79
CA TRP A 562 14.08 -5.53 -33.14
C TRP A 562 13.87 -7.05 -33.24
N ASP A 563 14.48 -7.84 -32.34
CA ASP A 563 14.37 -9.30 -32.31
C ASP A 563 12.96 -9.79 -31.95
N SER A 564 12.27 -9.10 -31.04
CA SER A 564 10.89 -9.42 -30.64
C SER A 564 9.88 -9.38 -31.81
N ARG A 565 10.21 -8.73 -32.93
CA ARG A 565 9.41 -8.76 -34.16
C ARG A 565 9.43 -10.12 -34.86
N ARG A 566 10.42 -10.95 -34.60
CA ARG A 566 10.62 -12.27 -35.23
C ARG A 566 10.05 -13.43 -34.41
N GLN A 567 9.71 -13.21 -33.15
CA GLN A 567 9.35 -14.29 -32.23
C GLN A 567 7.82 -14.45 -32.02
N LYS A 568 7.38 -15.70 -31.80
CA LYS A 568 5.96 -16.08 -31.69
C LYS A 568 5.37 -15.94 -30.28
N HIS A 569 6.17 -15.87 -29.21
CA HIS A 569 5.66 -15.82 -27.84
C HIS A 569 5.36 -14.40 -27.35
N SER A 570 4.24 -14.24 -26.64
CA SER A 570 3.70 -12.94 -26.23
C SER A 570 4.57 -12.19 -25.20
N TRP A 571 5.28 -12.90 -24.32
CA TRP A 571 6.10 -12.28 -23.27
C TRP A 571 7.39 -11.66 -23.80
N GLN A 572 7.96 -12.22 -24.88
CA GLN A 572 9.17 -11.72 -25.53
C GLN A 572 8.96 -10.35 -26.19
N ARG A 573 7.70 -9.94 -26.41
CA ARG A 573 7.33 -8.59 -26.84
C ARG A 573 7.44 -7.55 -25.72
N TRP A 574 7.33 -7.96 -24.46
CA TRP A 574 7.36 -7.07 -23.29
C TRP A 574 8.73 -6.92 -22.65
N VAL A 575 9.62 -7.91 -22.80
CA VAL A 575 10.99 -7.87 -22.29
C VAL A 575 11.79 -6.63 -22.71
N PRO A 576 11.77 -6.20 -23.98
CA PRO A 576 12.52 -5.02 -24.38
C PRO A 576 11.92 -3.72 -23.81
N HIS A 577 10.61 -3.70 -23.51
CA HIS A 577 9.97 -2.60 -22.78
C HIS A 577 10.42 -2.54 -21.31
N LEU A 578 10.54 -3.69 -20.64
CA LEU A 578 11.09 -3.77 -19.29
C LEU A 578 12.54 -3.29 -19.25
N LEU A 579 13.34 -3.67 -20.24
CA LEU A 579 14.72 -3.20 -20.35
C LEU A 579 14.79 -1.67 -20.61
N SER A 580 13.92 -1.15 -21.47
CA SER A 580 13.77 0.30 -21.69
C SER A 580 13.33 1.03 -20.41
N LEU A 581 12.49 0.41 -19.58
CA LEU A 581 12.08 0.96 -18.29
C LEU A 581 13.26 1.03 -17.30
N VAL A 582 14.09 -0.01 -17.23
CA VAL A 582 15.32 0.00 -16.41
C VAL A 582 16.25 1.12 -16.87
N VAL A 583 16.45 1.26 -18.19
CA VAL A 583 17.22 2.38 -18.78
C VAL A 583 16.62 3.74 -18.40
N THR A 584 15.29 3.87 -18.39
CA THR A 584 14.60 5.10 -17.97
C THR A 584 14.83 5.42 -16.49
N ILE A 585 14.82 4.40 -15.61
CA ILE A 585 15.06 4.57 -14.17
C ILE A 585 16.50 5.01 -13.92
N MET A 586 17.47 4.36 -14.56
CA MET A 586 18.88 4.73 -14.46
C MET A 586 19.13 6.15 -14.99
N LEU A 587 18.45 6.52 -16.08
CA LEU A 587 18.49 7.89 -16.59
C LEU A 587 17.91 8.89 -15.57
N PHE A 588 16.79 8.55 -14.92
CA PHE A 588 16.19 9.40 -13.89
C PHE A 588 17.15 9.62 -12.71
N ASP A 589 17.79 8.56 -12.22
CA ASP A 589 18.79 8.64 -11.16
C ASP A 589 19.95 9.57 -11.53
N GLN A 590 20.48 9.40 -12.75
CA GLN A 590 21.50 10.29 -13.30
C GLN A 590 21.02 11.75 -13.37
N LEU A 591 19.77 11.99 -13.78
CA LEU A 591 19.18 13.33 -13.91
C LEU A 591 18.80 13.99 -12.59
N TRP A 592 18.58 13.24 -11.51
CA TRP A 592 18.14 13.80 -10.23
C TRP A 592 19.27 13.88 -9.19
N PHE A 593 20.17 12.89 -9.20
CA PHE A 593 21.21 12.73 -8.18
C PHE A 593 22.64 12.83 -8.73
N GLY A 594 22.84 12.79 -10.05
CA GLY A 594 24.15 12.91 -10.66
C GLY A 594 24.78 14.27 -10.38
N ARG A 595 25.91 14.31 -9.65
CA ARG A 595 26.68 15.53 -9.43
C ARG A 595 27.51 15.85 -10.67
N SER A 596 27.30 17.02 -11.26
CA SER A 596 28.16 17.59 -12.29
C SER A 596 29.12 18.60 -11.67
N GLU A 597 30.44 18.39 -11.79
CA GLU A 597 31.44 19.35 -11.30
C GLU A 597 31.52 20.63 -12.14
N THR A 598 30.97 20.62 -13.35
CA THR A 598 30.92 21.78 -14.24
C THR A 598 29.57 21.85 -14.95
N ALA A 599 28.99 23.05 -15.02
CA ALA A 599 27.73 23.30 -15.72
C ALA A 599 27.91 23.14 -17.24
N VAL A 600 26.94 22.46 -17.86
CA VAL A 600 26.68 22.36 -19.31
C VAL A 600 27.71 21.54 -20.14
N PHE A 601 27.24 20.49 -20.82
CA PHE A 601 27.97 19.61 -21.76
C PHE A 601 29.08 18.71 -21.19
N ASN A 602 28.98 18.24 -19.94
CA ASN A 602 29.86 17.17 -19.48
C ASN A 602 29.53 15.81 -20.15
N LEU A 603 30.47 14.86 -20.07
CA LEU A 603 30.34 13.52 -20.67
C LEU A 603 29.06 12.79 -20.22
N LEU A 604 28.66 12.97 -18.96
CA LEU A 604 27.43 12.41 -18.41
C LEU A 604 26.16 13.06 -19.02
N ALA A 605 26.14 14.37 -19.22
CA ALA A 605 25.03 15.09 -19.84
C ALA A 605 24.86 14.69 -21.31
N LEU A 606 25.97 14.44 -22.03
CA LEU A 606 25.95 13.89 -23.38
C LEU A 606 25.40 12.47 -23.41
N PHE A 607 25.82 11.60 -22.49
CA PHE A 607 25.24 10.26 -22.36
C PHE A 607 23.75 10.30 -22.03
N ASN A 608 23.30 11.20 -21.16
CA ASN A 608 21.88 11.37 -20.84
C ASN A 608 21.06 11.74 -22.09
N LEU A 609 21.57 12.64 -22.93
CA LEU A 609 20.93 13.00 -24.21
C LEU A 609 20.92 11.82 -25.19
N ILE A 610 22.01 11.05 -25.27
CA ILE A 610 22.07 9.82 -26.09
C ILE A 610 21.02 8.82 -25.60
N ILE A 611 20.89 8.61 -24.29
CA ILE A 611 19.91 7.69 -23.70
C ILE A 611 18.47 8.17 -23.98
N ILE A 612 18.18 9.46 -23.82
CA ILE A 612 16.88 10.06 -24.20
C ILE A 612 16.61 9.82 -25.70
N GLY A 613 17.63 9.96 -26.55
CA GLY A 613 17.56 9.67 -27.98
C GLY A 613 17.28 8.21 -28.31
N LEU A 614 17.93 7.27 -27.61
CA LEU A 614 17.71 5.82 -27.77
C LEU A 614 16.29 5.41 -27.34
N LEU A 615 15.78 5.99 -26.24
CA LEU A 615 14.38 5.80 -25.82
C LEU A 615 13.40 6.39 -26.84
N PHE A 616 13.69 7.57 -27.37
CA PHE A 616 12.87 8.19 -28.41
C PHE A 616 12.87 7.39 -29.71
N ALA A 617 14.04 6.88 -30.14
CA ALA A 617 14.20 6.01 -31.31
C ALA A 617 13.41 4.70 -31.15
N SER A 618 13.38 4.15 -29.93
CA SER A 618 12.56 2.97 -29.62
C SER A 618 11.09 3.21 -29.94
N SER A 619 10.57 4.44 -29.80
CA SER A 619 9.17 4.77 -30.14
C SER A 619 8.80 4.60 -31.63
N TYR A 620 9.78 4.65 -32.54
CA TYR A 620 9.58 4.46 -33.98
C TYR A 620 9.67 3.01 -34.41
N LEU A 621 10.15 2.12 -33.54
CA LEU A 621 10.23 0.69 -33.82
C LEU A 621 8.86 -0.01 -33.79
N PHE A 622 7.76 0.71 -33.54
CA PHE A 622 6.41 0.15 -33.50
C PHE A 622 5.58 0.68 -34.67
N LYS A 623 5.29 -0.19 -35.65
CA LYS A 623 4.42 0.12 -36.80
C LYS A 623 2.96 -0.37 -36.62
N ASP A 624 2.68 -1.28 -35.69
CA ASP A 624 1.35 -1.83 -35.50
C ASP A 624 0.35 -0.83 -34.89
N GLN A 625 -0.86 -0.78 -35.45
CA GLN A 625 -1.93 0.15 -35.06
C GLN A 625 -2.38 -0.02 -33.59
N GLY A 626 -2.21 -1.20 -32.99
CA GLY A 626 -2.62 -1.50 -31.60
C GLY A 626 -1.70 -0.98 -30.48
N GLN A 627 -0.55 -0.38 -30.81
CA GLN A 627 0.44 0.06 -29.80
C GLN A 627 0.59 1.59 -29.69
N MET A 628 -0.41 2.34 -30.16
CA MET A 628 -0.41 3.80 -30.12
C MET A 628 -0.16 4.37 -28.72
N GLN A 629 -0.74 3.75 -27.68
CA GLN A 629 -0.56 4.16 -26.28
C GLN A 629 0.90 4.00 -25.80
N VAL A 630 1.59 2.93 -26.21
CA VAL A 630 2.99 2.70 -25.83
C VAL A 630 3.91 3.73 -26.49
N ARG A 631 3.66 4.07 -27.76
CA ARG A 631 4.39 5.14 -28.45
C ARG A 631 4.20 6.50 -27.76
N LEU A 632 2.98 6.81 -27.33
CA LEU A 632 2.69 8.03 -26.59
C LEU A 632 3.41 8.03 -25.23
N PHE A 633 3.42 6.90 -24.52
CA PHE A 633 4.11 6.76 -23.25
C PHE A 633 5.62 7.04 -23.36
N TYR A 634 6.32 6.40 -24.30
CA TYR A 634 7.75 6.66 -24.52
C TYR A 634 8.03 8.14 -24.81
N ARG A 635 7.19 8.77 -25.61
CA ARG A 635 7.34 10.20 -25.96
C ARG A 635 7.08 11.13 -24.77
N LEU A 636 6.10 10.82 -23.92
CA LEU A 636 5.84 11.57 -22.69
C LEU A 636 6.95 11.40 -21.67
N VAL A 637 7.51 10.18 -21.53
CA VAL A 637 8.68 9.93 -20.68
C VAL A 637 9.89 10.71 -21.16
N CYS A 638 10.17 10.72 -22.47
CA CYS A 638 11.23 11.57 -23.03
C CYS A 638 10.97 13.07 -22.78
N HIS A 639 9.72 13.54 -22.91
CA HIS A 639 9.34 14.93 -22.62
C HIS A 639 9.61 15.31 -21.16
N ALA A 640 9.18 14.47 -20.21
CA ALA A 640 9.43 14.69 -18.79
C ALA A 640 10.92 14.62 -18.44
N ALA A 641 11.66 13.65 -18.99
CA ALA A 641 13.11 13.54 -18.81
C ALA A 641 13.85 14.77 -19.36
N LEU A 642 13.37 15.35 -20.46
CA LEU A 642 13.92 16.58 -21.02
C LEU A 642 13.64 17.80 -20.13
N LEU A 643 12.42 17.94 -19.59
CA LEU A 643 12.08 19.00 -18.63
C LEU A 643 12.94 18.91 -17.37
N ASN A 644 13.20 17.70 -16.88
CA ASN A 644 14.06 17.46 -15.72
C ASN A 644 15.54 17.72 -16.04
N TRP A 645 15.99 17.35 -17.24
CA TRP A 645 17.32 17.71 -17.73
C TRP A 645 17.50 19.23 -17.80
N PHE A 646 16.49 19.98 -18.30
CA PHE A 646 16.51 21.44 -18.26
C PHE A 646 16.57 21.97 -16.82
N TRP A 647 15.78 21.40 -15.91
CA TRP A 647 15.84 21.80 -14.51
C TRP A 647 17.24 21.60 -13.92
N ARG A 648 17.82 20.39 -14.05
CA ARG A 648 19.15 20.07 -13.52
C ARG A 648 20.25 20.98 -14.06
N GLU A 649 20.31 21.16 -15.38
CA GLU A 649 21.41 21.90 -16.00
C GLU A 649 21.28 23.42 -15.80
N PHE A 650 20.06 23.97 -15.79
CA PHE A 650 19.84 25.42 -15.72
C PHE A 650 19.63 25.95 -14.30
N ASP A 651 19.19 25.12 -13.34
CA ASP A 651 19.10 25.53 -11.93
C ASP A 651 20.49 25.91 -11.37
N GLN A 652 21.53 25.17 -11.78
CA GLN A 652 22.93 25.42 -11.40
C GLN A 652 23.49 26.75 -11.93
N LEU A 653 22.89 27.32 -12.98
CA LEU A 653 23.35 28.58 -13.57
C LEU A 653 22.79 29.81 -12.84
N SER A 654 21.56 29.75 -12.30
CA SER A 654 20.80 30.97 -11.96
C SER A 654 19.52 30.80 -11.09
N GLY A 655 19.13 29.58 -10.71
CA GLY A 655 17.97 29.28 -9.84
C GLY A 655 16.60 29.14 -10.53
N GLN A 656 15.52 29.01 -9.72
CA GLN A 656 14.18 28.59 -10.18
C GLN A 656 13.49 29.51 -11.20
N GLY A 657 13.91 30.77 -11.31
CA GLY A 657 13.39 31.72 -12.29
C GLY A 657 13.73 31.33 -13.72
N ILE A 658 14.99 30.95 -13.98
CA ILE A 658 15.43 30.51 -15.31
C ILE A 658 14.79 29.18 -15.68
N VAL A 659 14.59 28.26 -14.75
CA VAL A 659 13.87 27.00 -14.99
C VAL A 659 12.47 27.27 -15.50
N THR A 660 11.74 28.16 -14.83
CA THR A 660 10.35 28.50 -15.20
C THR A 660 10.31 29.17 -16.58
N LEU A 661 11.30 30.01 -16.89
CA LEU A 661 11.45 30.66 -18.19
C LEU A 661 11.80 29.65 -19.30
N VAL A 662 12.72 28.71 -19.06
CA VAL A 662 13.11 27.66 -20.02
C VAL A 662 11.95 26.70 -20.28
N TRP A 663 11.21 26.28 -19.26
CA TRP A 663 9.98 25.49 -19.43
C TRP A 663 8.91 26.24 -20.21
N GLY A 664 8.77 27.56 -19.98
CA GLY A 664 7.87 28.43 -20.75
C GLY A 664 8.26 28.52 -22.23
N ILE A 665 9.52 28.80 -22.53
CA ILE A 665 10.04 28.87 -23.91
C ILE A 665 9.87 27.52 -24.61
N TYR A 666 10.22 26.43 -23.94
CA TYR A 666 10.05 25.08 -24.46
C TYR A 666 8.57 24.75 -24.76
N ALA A 667 7.65 25.10 -23.86
CA ALA A 667 6.21 24.92 -24.08
C ALA A 667 5.69 25.73 -25.28
N LEU A 668 6.20 26.95 -25.48
CA LEU A 668 5.86 27.80 -26.62
C LEU A 668 6.40 27.23 -27.95
N ILE A 669 7.63 26.70 -27.96
CA ILE A 669 8.21 26.03 -29.13
C ILE A 669 7.40 24.78 -29.50
N LEU A 670 7.05 23.95 -28.51
CA LEU A 670 6.19 22.78 -28.73
C LEU A 670 4.82 23.19 -29.27
N LEU A 671 4.24 24.27 -28.76
CA LEU A 671 2.98 24.81 -29.26
C LEU A 671 3.12 25.25 -30.73
N ALA A 672 4.17 25.98 -31.10
CA ALA A 672 4.43 26.39 -32.49
C ALA A 672 4.60 25.19 -33.44
N ILE A 673 5.36 24.17 -33.02
CA ILE A 673 5.52 22.91 -33.78
C ILE A 673 4.18 22.17 -33.87
N SER A 674 3.38 22.16 -32.80
CA SER A 674 2.04 21.54 -32.82
C SER A 674 1.10 22.17 -33.85
N LEU A 675 1.22 23.49 -34.04
CA LEU A 675 0.45 24.25 -35.01
C LEU A 675 0.95 23.97 -36.44
N LYS A 676 2.27 23.95 -36.64
CA LYS A 676 2.89 23.66 -37.94
C LYS A 676 2.57 22.26 -38.46
N TYR A 677 2.57 21.25 -37.59
CA TYR A 677 2.32 19.85 -37.96
C TYR A 677 0.90 19.36 -37.63
N GLN A 678 0.00 20.27 -37.22
CA GLN A 678 -1.40 19.96 -36.86
C GLN A 678 -1.54 18.78 -35.88
N SER A 679 -0.59 18.61 -34.96
CA SER A 679 -0.57 17.45 -34.06
C SER A 679 -1.33 17.73 -32.77
N TYR A 680 -2.48 17.06 -32.58
CA TYR A 680 -3.30 17.15 -31.37
C TYR A 680 -2.51 16.80 -30.10
N TYR A 681 -1.72 15.73 -30.12
CA TYR A 681 -0.96 15.27 -28.97
C TYR A 681 0.12 16.26 -28.53
N LEU A 682 0.83 16.85 -29.50
CA LEU A 682 1.85 17.86 -29.22
C LEU A 682 1.23 19.13 -28.60
N ARG A 683 0.01 19.49 -29.02
CA ARG A 683 -0.74 20.63 -28.46
C ARG A 683 -1.18 20.38 -27.02
N LEU A 684 -1.67 19.17 -26.71
CA LEU A 684 -2.08 18.81 -25.35
C LEU A 684 -0.90 18.83 -24.37
N VAL A 685 0.27 18.33 -24.80
CA VAL A 685 1.50 18.35 -23.99
C VAL A 685 1.98 19.78 -23.73
N ALA A 686 1.91 20.67 -24.73
CA ALA A 686 2.23 22.08 -24.56
C ALA A 686 1.29 22.79 -23.55
N LEU A 687 -0.03 22.59 -23.68
CA LEU A 687 -1.03 23.17 -22.78
C LEU A 687 -0.95 22.62 -21.35
N GLY A 688 -0.72 21.31 -21.18
CA GLY A 688 -0.53 20.70 -19.86
C GLY A 688 0.69 21.25 -19.12
N THR A 689 1.78 21.52 -19.86
CA THR A 689 2.98 22.16 -19.31
C THR A 689 2.68 23.58 -18.81
N LEU A 690 1.80 24.34 -19.49
CA LEU A 690 1.35 25.67 -19.06
C LEU A 690 0.40 25.64 -17.85
N PHE A 691 -0.52 24.68 -17.75
CA PHE A 691 -1.45 24.57 -16.62
C PHE A 691 -0.74 24.24 -15.30
N LEU A 692 0.28 23.38 -15.35
CA LEU A 692 1.13 23.09 -14.19
C LEU A 692 1.81 24.33 -13.62
N LEU A 693 2.18 25.28 -14.49
CA LEU A 693 2.78 26.55 -14.11
C LEU A 693 1.78 27.44 -13.33
N VAL A 694 0.50 27.42 -13.71
CA VAL A 694 -0.58 28.20 -13.06
C VAL A 694 -1.03 27.59 -11.73
N GLY A 695 -1.21 26.27 -11.66
CA GLY A 695 -1.65 25.59 -10.44
C GLY A 695 -0.66 25.73 -9.27
N LYS A 696 0.64 25.85 -9.58
CA LYS A 696 1.69 26.15 -8.59
C LYS A 696 1.48 27.49 -7.89
N LEU A 697 0.79 28.45 -8.52
CA LEU A 697 0.55 29.79 -7.97
C LEU A 697 -0.63 29.81 -6.98
N PHE A 698 -1.74 29.14 -7.26
CA PHE A 698 -2.99 29.28 -6.48
C PHE A 698 -3.01 28.60 -5.10
N LEU A 699 -2.31 27.46 -4.96
CA LEU A 699 -2.33 26.66 -3.73
C LEU A 699 -1.48 27.25 -2.59
N VAL A 700 -0.53 28.10 -2.93
CA VAL A 700 0.36 28.74 -1.96
C VAL A 700 -0.29 30.00 -1.36
N ASP A 701 -1.20 30.64 -2.10
CA ASP A 701 -1.71 31.98 -1.76
C ASP A 701 -2.98 31.99 -0.90
N LEU A 702 -3.79 30.92 -0.85
CA LEU A 702 -5.09 30.90 -0.14
C LEU A 702 -5.02 30.46 1.34
N ALA A 703 -3.88 29.95 1.81
CA ALA A 703 -3.74 29.35 3.14
C ALA A 703 -3.62 30.37 4.29
N THR A 704 -3.51 31.66 3.98
CA THR A 704 -3.11 32.73 4.92
C THR A 704 -4.27 33.61 5.43
N VAL A 705 -5.54 33.29 5.10
CA VAL A 705 -6.72 34.13 5.42
C VAL A 705 -7.35 33.82 6.79
N GLU A 706 -7.77 34.86 7.52
CA GLU A 706 -8.41 34.79 8.84
C GLU A 706 -9.76 34.03 8.87
N THR A 707 -10.11 33.46 10.03
CA THR A 707 -11.24 32.52 10.19
C THR A 707 -12.61 33.13 9.87
N ILE A 708 -12.92 34.36 10.29
CA ILE A 708 -14.24 34.95 10.05
C ILE A 708 -14.45 35.26 8.57
N TRP A 709 -13.40 35.74 7.90
CA TRP A 709 -13.39 35.98 6.46
C TRP A 709 -13.51 34.68 5.69
N ARG A 710 -12.83 33.62 6.14
CA ARG A 710 -12.99 32.28 5.58
C ARG A 710 -14.43 31.75 5.70
N ILE A 711 -15.12 31.97 6.83
CA ILE A 711 -16.53 31.62 7.00
C ILE A 711 -17.41 32.38 6.01
N LEU A 712 -17.25 33.70 5.94
CA LEU A 712 -18.04 34.54 5.05
C LEU A 712 -17.76 34.25 3.57
N LEU A 713 -16.50 33.94 3.21
CA LEU A 713 -16.13 33.54 1.85
C LEU A 713 -16.78 32.20 1.49
N PHE A 714 -16.70 31.17 2.36
CA PHE A 714 -17.36 29.90 2.09
C PHE A 714 -18.89 30.00 2.08
N ALA A 715 -19.49 30.78 2.98
CA ALA A 715 -20.93 31.03 3.00
C ALA A 715 -21.38 31.82 1.76
N GLY A 716 -20.64 32.86 1.38
CA GLY A 716 -20.91 33.72 0.24
C GLY A 716 -20.76 32.99 -1.09
N PHE A 717 -19.63 32.33 -1.33
CA PHE A 717 -19.44 31.51 -2.52
C PHE A 717 -20.38 30.31 -2.55
N GLY A 718 -20.64 29.66 -1.40
CA GLY A 718 -21.60 28.56 -1.31
C GLY A 718 -23.02 28.97 -1.67
N GLY A 719 -23.49 30.09 -1.10
CA GLY A 719 -24.78 30.69 -1.44
C GLY A 719 -24.85 31.15 -2.90
N LEU A 720 -23.78 31.78 -3.40
CA LEU A 720 -23.67 32.20 -4.81
C LEU A 720 -23.73 30.99 -5.76
N PHE A 721 -23.05 29.88 -5.45
CA PHE A 721 -23.09 28.67 -6.28
C PHE A 721 -24.46 27.98 -6.23
N LEU A 722 -25.14 27.93 -5.08
CA LEU A 722 -26.52 27.43 -5.03
C LEU A 722 -27.50 28.34 -5.78
N PHE A 723 -27.33 29.65 -5.66
CA PHE A 723 -28.10 30.64 -6.41
C PHE A 723 -27.88 30.48 -7.92
N LEU A 724 -26.60 30.41 -8.36
CA LEU A 724 -26.24 30.12 -9.74
C LEU A 724 -26.82 28.79 -10.19
N SER A 725 -26.77 27.72 -9.39
CA SER A 725 -27.37 26.43 -9.74
C SER A 725 -28.88 26.54 -9.97
N TYR A 726 -29.59 27.32 -9.15
CA TYR A 726 -31.03 27.54 -9.28
C TYR A 726 -31.38 28.35 -10.55
N TYR A 727 -30.62 29.41 -10.85
CA TYR A 727 -30.87 30.29 -12.00
C TYR A 727 -30.18 29.87 -13.31
N TYR A 728 -29.25 28.91 -13.26
CA TYR A 728 -28.55 28.37 -14.43
C TYR A 728 -29.53 27.81 -15.46
N ARG A 729 -30.65 27.21 -14.98
CA ARG A 729 -31.75 26.76 -15.84
C ARG A 729 -32.55 27.90 -16.48
N SER A 730 -32.73 29.02 -15.78
CA SER A 730 -33.56 30.13 -16.29
C SER A 730 -32.83 31.02 -17.30
N TRP A 731 -31.49 31.10 -17.24
CA TRP A 731 -30.71 31.99 -18.10
C TRP A 731 -30.39 31.44 -19.48
N LEU A 732 -30.39 30.12 -19.65
CA LEU A 732 -29.87 29.51 -20.87
C LEU A 732 -30.94 29.29 -21.96
N HIS A 733 -32.22 29.63 -21.74
CA HIS A 733 -33.33 29.43 -22.70
C HIS A 733 -33.16 28.17 -23.56
N LEU A 734 -32.75 27.05 -22.94
CA LEU A 734 -32.68 25.81 -23.68
C LEU A 734 -34.14 25.42 -23.92
N PRO A 735 -34.56 25.25 -25.19
CA PRO A 735 -35.93 24.89 -25.49
C PRO A 735 -36.28 23.66 -24.66
N GLU A 736 -37.45 23.68 -24.03
CA GLU A 736 -38.07 22.45 -23.54
C GLU A 736 -38.23 21.55 -24.75
N HIS A 737 -37.26 20.66 -24.98
CA HIS A 737 -37.49 19.51 -25.83
C HIS A 737 -38.58 18.70 -25.11
N ALA A 738 -39.80 18.87 -25.60
CA ALA A 738 -40.94 18.06 -25.26
C ALA A 738 -40.62 16.59 -25.55
N ASN A 739 -40.74 15.77 -24.50
CA ASN A 739 -40.77 14.30 -24.45
C ASN A 739 -39.50 13.52 -24.77
#